data_AF-A0A1X7AJL2-F1
#
_entry.id   AF-A0A1X7AJL2-F1
#
_cell.length_a   1.000
_cell.length_b   1.000
_cell.length_c   1.000
_cell.angle_alpha   90.00
_cell.angle_beta   90.00
_cell.angle_gamma   90.00
#
_symmetry.space_group_name_H-M   'P 1'
#
loop_
_entity.id
_entity.type
_entity.pdbx_description
1 polymer ?
#
loop_
_entity_poly.entity_id
_entity_poly.type
_entity_poly.pdbx_seq_one_letter_code
_entity_poly.pdbx_strand_id
1 'polypeptide(L)'
;MKDSGGIRDPHQPLIEKKHQWFIWLIPLIALSITAWMGWEAWENRGINITVYFSDGDGIVAGKTLVRYNGLQVGTVESVHLTSNLKSVVTEVNVRRELEDWLTDKTSFWLVKPEISMAGVTGIEALMSGNYITFNPERGNRTLSFEALNEAPPLATSKPGLHLTLKASDAGSLMAGSPVYSREIKVGEIEQVHLAKDGQSVAVHVYIEPEYTQLVKTNTRFWNVSGLDISGPLSQLKVHMASVVSLVKGGIAFSTPDWESSTQSAINSTSYTLYKDYAAAKTGIPIDIEFPLGTEIVPVGGRVLFYGVEVGVVRDYKISKDMQSFVVTAAINPMADKVLVDGARFWLVETKVTPKGIQGLNALFEGPYIAMDISETAINAAKKKSRFQGYLSKPPASPNAPGLHMKLITDDASGISAGSGVWMHGVQIGSIESVRLKPGHVEIAVLIQRRYQSLIRKGSKCWNTSGVKVSAGLNGIELRTRPFESMLAGGITCETGNENLPAAENGQRVKLYASRDEAFVSGKVFFLTAQNAPSLVTGAPVYYHGVEVGVIEKMGLDDPASQVLIQLRIKPSYESLVTSASQFWNVSGFDARFSLWDGVKIKSESLESLAFGGVAFATPAQALAAPADMRFPLHNGPKAEWLGWNPDIYLTE
;
A
#
# COMPACT_ATOMS: atom_id res chain seq x y z
N MET A 1 149.46 -50.95 -23.23
CA MET A 1 150.52 -49.92 -23.15
C MET A 1 150.16 -48.98 -22.00
N LYS A 2 151.18 -48.60 -21.23
CA LYS A 2 151.20 -47.79 -20.00
C LYS A 2 150.11 -46.73 -19.77
N ASP A 3 149.49 -46.82 -18.59
CA ASP A 3 149.71 -45.97 -17.40
C ASP A 3 149.31 -44.47 -17.37
N SER A 4 148.76 -44.14 -16.19
CA SER A 4 148.86 -42.89 -15.41
C SER A 4 147.90 -41.71 -15.61
N GLY A 5 147.24 -41.32 -14.50
CA GLY A 5 147.29 -39.93 -14.02
C GLY A 5 146.01 -39.26 -13.49
N GLY A 6 145.85 -39.21 -12.15
CA GLY A 6 145.73 -37.92 -11.42
C GLY A 6 144.37 -37.27 -11.09
N ILE A 7 143.88 -37.53 -9.87
CA ILE A 7 143.23 -36.68 -8.83
C ILE A 7 142.67 -35.27 -9.19
N ARG A 8 141.41 -34.98 -8.78
CA ARG A 8 140.97 -33.85 -7.89
C ARG A 8 139.42 -33.76 -7.74
N ASP A 9 138.94 -33.72 -6.49
CA ASP A 9 137.66 -33.14 -6.05
C ASP A 9 137.82 -31.59 -5.97
N PRO A 10 136.79 -30.71 -6.10
CA PRO A 10 135.54 -30.72 -5.30
C PRO A 10 134.27 -30.19 -6.02
N HIS A 11 133.11 -30.21 -5.33
CA HIS A 11 132.05 -29.17 -5.23
C HIS A 11 130.64 -29.79 -5.01
N GLN A 12 130.12 -29.69 -3.78
CA GLN A 12 128.72 -29.98 -3.46
C GLN A 12 127.84 -28.74 -3.71
N PRO A 13 126.67 -28.86 -4.38
CA PRO A 13 125.64 -27.84 -4.34
C PRO A 13 124.62 -28.10 -3.20
N LEU A 14 124.27 -27.03 -2.49
CA LEU A 14 123.16 -27.00 -1.52
C LEU A 14 121.83 -27.16 -2.27
N ILE A 15 121.15 -28.30 -2.07
CA ILE A 15 119.78 -28.53 -2.57
C ILE A 15 118.80 -28.04 -1.50
N GLU A 16 118.21 -26.88 -1.73
CA GLU A 16 117.09 -26.36 -0.94
C GLU A 16 115.83 -27.18 -1.29
N LYS A 17 115.42 -28.09 -0.38
CA LYS A 17 114.18 -28.87 -0.52
C LYS A 17 112.97 -27.95 -0.36
N LYS A 18 112.44 -27.45 -1.47
CA LYS A 18 111.15 -26.74 -1.49
C LYS A 18 110.02 -27.75 -1.25
N HIS A 19 109.43 -27.72 -0.06
CA HIS A 19 108.34 -28.60 0.36
C HIS A 19 107.14 -28.41 -0.59
N GLN A 20 106.79 -29.43 -1.38
CA GLN A 20 105.70 -29.40 -2.36
C GLN A 20 104.32 -29.63 -1.71
N TRP A 21 103.97 -28.84 -0.69
CA TRP A 21 102.67 -28.95 0.00
C TRP A 21 101.47 -28.64 -0.90
N PHE A 22 101.69 -27.98 -2.03
CA PHE A 22 100.66 -27.65 -3.01
C PHE A 22 100.08 -28.86 -3.75
N ILE A 23 100.80 -30.00 -3.83
CA ILE A 23 100.32 -31.20 -4.55
C ILE A 23 99.12 -31.84 -3.83
N TRP A 24 98.99 -31.66 -2.51
CA TRP A 24 97.85 -32.13 -1.73
C TRP A 24 96.64 -31.18 -1.74
N LEU A 25 96.76 -29.98 -2.32
CA LEU A 25 95.60 -29.08 -2.47
C LEU A 25 94.57 -29.63 -3.45
N ILE A 26 95.02 -30.29 -4.54
CA ILE A 26 94.12 -30.78 -5.58
C ILE A 26 93.17 -31.88 -5.05
N PRO A 27 93.65 -32.94 -4.34
CA PRO A 27 92.77 -33.92 -3.72
C PRO A 27 91.84 -33.34 -2.64
N LEU A 28 92.32 -32.37 -1.85
CA LEU A 28 91.52 -31.73 -0.81
C LEU A 28 90.37 -30.91 -1.42
N ILE A 29 90.65 -30.15 -2.48
CA ILE A 29 89.63 -29.39 -3.22
C ILE A 29 88.62 -30.33 -3.86
N ALA A 30 89.07 -31.43 -4.48
CA ALA A 30 88.18 -32.43 -5.07
C ALA A 30 87.26 -33.08 -4.00
N LEU A 31 87.79 -33.37 -2.81
CA LEU A 31 87.02 -33.90 -1.69
C LEU A 31 86.01 -32.87 -1.16
N SER A 32 86.40 -31.59 -1.05
CA SER A 32 85.49 -30.51 -0.66
C SER A 32 84.36 -30.30 -1.68
N ILE A 33 84.65 -30.34 -2.98
CA ILE A 33 83.62 -30.25 -4.03
C ILE A 33 82.69 -31.47 -3.97
N THR A 34 83.25 -32.68 -3.78
CA THR A 34 82.44 -33.91 -3.66
C THR A 34 81.55 -33.89 -2.42
N ALA A 35 82.07 -33.40 -1.29
CA ALA A 35 81.32 -33.22 -0.06
C ALA A 35 80.21 -32.16 -0.22
N TRP A 36 80.50 -31.05 -0.91
CA TRP A 36 79.51 -30.02 -1.18
C TRP A 36 78.42 -30.50 -2.15
N MET A 37 78.78 -31.16 -3.25
CA MET A 37 77.82 -31.79 -4.16
C MET A 37 76.98 -32.86 -3.46
N GLY A 38 77.58 -33.62 -2.54
CA GLY A 38 76.86 -34.58 -1.70
C GLY A 38 75.87 -33.91 -0.75
N TRP A 39 76.25 -32.78 -0.15
CA TRP A 39 75.39 -31.98 0.72
C TRP A 39 74.25 -31.33 -0.07
N GLU A 40 74.54 -30.71 -1.20
CA GLU A 40 73.57 -30.11 -2.11
C GLU A 40 72.60 -31.17 -2.66
N ALA A 41 73.08 -32.37 -2.99
CA ALA A 41 72.26 -33.50 -3.39
C ALA A 41 71.45 -34.12 -2.24
N TRP A 42 71.80 -33.85 -0.98
CA TRP A 42 70.99 -34.25 0.19
C TRP A 42 69.92 -33.21 0.50
N GLU A 43 70.29 -31.93 0.49
CA GLU A 43 69.40 -30.79 0.73
C GLU A 43 68.28 -30.74 -0.34
N ASN A 44 68.62 -31.02 -1.60
CA ASN A 44 67.70 -30.98 -2.75
C ASN A 44 66.84 -32.26 -2.94
N ARG A 45 66.96 -33.27 -2.06
CA ARG A 45 66.05 -34.43 -2.11
C ARG A 45 64.67 -34.02 -1.61
N GLY A 46 63.66 -34.17 -2.47
CA GLY A 46 62.26 -34.09 -2.06
C GLY A 46 61.88 -35.17 -1.07
N ILE A 47 60.74 -34.99 -0.43
CA ILE A 47 60.13 -35.92 0.52
C ILE A 47 59.15 -36.80 -0.26
N ASN A 48 59.28 -38.11 -0.14
CA ASN A 48 58.33 -39.05 -0.73
C ASN A 48 57.16 -39.27 0.23
N ILE A 49 55.97 -38.94 -0.25
CA ILE A 49 54.71 -39.20 0.45
C ILE A 49 53.87 -40.20 -0.34
N THR A 50 53.00 -40.91 0.36
CA THR A 50 52.04 -41.84 -0.21
C THR A 50 50.63 -41.28 -0.06
N VAL A 51 49.93 -41.11 -1.17
CA VAL A 51 48.55 -40.61 -1.19
C VAL A 51 47.62 -41.68 -1.77
N TYR A 52 46.59 -42.05 -1.01
CA TYR A 52 45.61 -43.05 -1.39
C TYR A 52 44.39 -42.36 -1.99
N PHE A 53 44.13 -42.60 -3.28
CA PHE A 53 42.93 -42.13 -3.97
C PHE A 53 41.91 -43.26 -4.12
N SER A 54 40.62 -42.92 -4.12
CA SER A 54 39.53 -43.85 -4.41
C SER A 54 39.47 -44.22 -5.90
N ASP A 55 39.89 -43.31 -6.78
CA ASP A 55 39.96 -43.46 -8.23
C ASP A 55 41.28 -42.88 -8.77
N GLY A 56 41.92 -43.57 -9.71
CA GLY A 56 43.17 -43.16 -10.34
C GLY A 56 42.99 -42.45 -11.68
N ASP A 57 41.75 -42.29 -12.15
CA ASP A 57 41.43 -41.66 -13.42
C ASP A 57 42.07 -40.27 -13.55
N GLY A 58 42.99 -40.16 -14.51
CA GLY A 58 43.71 -38.94 -14.85
C GLY A 58 44.93 -38.61 -13.96
N ILE A 59 45.40 -39.56 -13.14
CA ILE A 59 46.71 -39.48 -12.45
C ILE A 59 47.74 -40.26 -13.26
N VAL A 60 48.84 -39.61 -13.65
CA VAL A 60 49.89 -40.20 -14.50
C VAL A 60 51.26 -39.97 -13.88
N ALA A 61 51.99 -41.07 -13.65
CA ALA A 61 53.38 -41.05 -13.17
C ALA A 61 54.28 -40.17 -14.04
N GLY A 62 55.09 -39.33 -13.40
CA GLY A 62 56.01 -38.38 -14.03
C GLY A 62 55.35 -37.17 -14.71
N LYS A 63 54.01 -37.09 -14.78
CA LYS A 63 53.29 -35.99 -15.44
C LYS A 63 52.38 -35.22 -14.51
N THR A 64 51.65 -35.90 -13.62
CA THR A 64 50.75 -35.24 -12.69
C THR A 64 51.55 -34.47 -11.65
N LEU A 65 51.33 -33.16 -11.61
CA LEU A 65 52.02 -32.25 -10.70
C LEU A 65 51.25 -32.11 -9.40
N VAL A 66 51.98 -31.82 -8.32
CA VAL A 66 51.38 -31.34 -7.08
C VAL A 66 51.52 -29.83 -7.03
N ARG A 67 50.41 -29.13 -6.86
CA ARG A 67 50.35 -27.67 -6.85
C ARG A 67 49.69 -27.13 -5.59
N TYR A 68 50.19 -26.00 -5.10
CA TYR A 68 49.59 -25.23 -4.03
C TYR A 68 49.58 -23.75 -4.43
N ASN A 69 48.42 -23.09 -4.37
CA ASN A 69 48.24 -21.70 -4.82
C ASN A 69 48.85 -21.41 -6.22
N GLY A 70 48.69 -22.35 -7.15
CA GLY A 70 49.21 -22.23 -8.54
C GLY A 70 50.70 -22.56 -8.72
N LEU A 71 51.48 -22.74 -7.64
CA LEU A 71 52.90 -23.09 -7.71
C LEU A 71 53.11 -24.60 -7.71
N GLN A 72 54.04 -25.10 -8.54
CA GLN A 72 54.45 -26.51 -8.53
C GLN A 72 55.36 -26.80 -7.34
N VAL A 73 54.91 -27.72 -6.48
CA VAL A 73 55.59 -28.09 -5.24
C VAL A 73 55.88 -29.59 -5.13
N GLY A 74 55.49 -30.38 -6.13
CA GLY A 74 55.82 -31.79 -6.21
C GLY A 74 55.41 -32.43 -7.53
N THR A 75 55.70 -33.71 -7.68
CA THR A 75 55.37 -34.53 -8.86
C THR A 75 55.05 -35.95 -8.44
N VAL A 76 54.10 -36.59 -9.12
CA VAL A 76 53.81 -38.01 -8.93
C VAL A 76 54.94 -38.86 -9.52
N GLU A 77 55.55 -39.73 -8.71
CA GLU A 77 56.61 -40.66 -9.15
C GLU A 77 56.03 -41.97 -9.68
N SER A 78 55.07 -42.56 -8.96
CA SER A 78 54.50 -43.87 -9.29
C SER A 78 53.01 -43.96 -8.93
N VAL A 79 52.28 -44.82 -9.64
CA VAL A 79 50.84 -45.05 -9.45
C VAL A 79 50.57 -46.54 -9.55
N HIS A 80 50.02 -47.14 -8.49
CA HIS A 80 49.72 -48.57 -8.41
C HIS A 80 48.38 -48.82 -7.72
N LEU A 81 47.70 -49.91 -8.06
CA LEU A 81 46.49 -50.33 -7.35
C LEU A 81 46.87 -51.07 -6.07
N THR A 82 46.07 -50.89 -5.00
CA THR A 82 46.16 -51.72 -3.80
C THR A 82 45.86 -53.18 -4.14
N SER A 83 46.39 -54.13 -3.37
CA SER A 83 46.18 -55.57 -3.59
C SER A 83 44.72 -56.02 -3.57
N ASN A 84 43.83 -55.20 -2.96
CA ASN A 84 42.39 -55.43 -2.91
C ASN A 84 41.61 -54.74 -4.05
N LEU A 85 42.30 -54.03 -4.96
CA LEU A 85 41.75 -53.28 -6.09
C LEU A 85 40.73 -52.19 -5.71
N LYS A 86 40.73 -51.72 -4.46
CA LYS A 86 39.77 -50.71 -3.96
C LYS A 86 40.30 -49.28 -3.98
N SER A 87 41.62 -49.10 -4.08
CA SER A 87 42.25 -47.78 -3.98
C SER A 87 43.49 -47.71 -4.87
N VAL A 88 43.85 -46.49 -5.25
CA VAL A 88 45.03 -46.18 -6.04
C VAL A 88 46.06 -45.53 -5.14
N VAL A 89 47.19 -46.21 -4.99
CA VAL A 89 48.36 -45.75 -4.23
C VAL A 89 49.22 -44.89 -5.16
N THR A 90 49.39 -43.63 -4.79
CA THR A 90 50.19 -42.67 -5.55
C THR A 90 51.40 -42.27 -4.71
N GLU A 91 52.61 -42.57 -5.18
CA GLU A 91 53.84 -42.07 -4.57
C GLU A 91 54.17 -40.71 -5.17
N VAL A 92 54.37 -39.72 -4.31
CA VAL A 92 54.54 -38.33 -4.70
C VAL A 92 55.81 -37.79 -4.08
N ASN A 93 56.69 -37.23 -4.89
CA ASN A 93 57.83 -36.48 -4.40
C ASN A 93 57.46 -35.01 -4.28
N VAL A 94 57.48 -34.48 -3.05
CA VAL A 94 57.20 -33.07 -2.75
C VAL A 94 58.47 -32.36 -2.27
N ARG A 95 58.54 -31.04 -2.46
CA ARG A 95 59.70 -30.26 -2.02
C ARG A 95 59.86 -30.31 -0.50
N ARG A 96 61.11 -30.35 -0.05
CA ARG A 96 61.47 -30.47 1.38
C ARG A 96 60.93 -29.32 2.24
N GLU A 97 60.76 -28.13 1.67
CA GLU A 97 60.15 -26.97 2.34
C GLU A 97 58.72 -27.21 2.86
N LEU A 98 58.05 -28.26 2.39
CA LEU A 98 56.71 -28.64 2.85
C LEU A 98 56.70 -29.58 4.06
N GLU A 99 57.86 -30.00 4.57
CA GLU A 99 57.96 -31.00 5.65
C GLU A 99 57.12 -30.67 6.89
N ASP A 100 57.08 -29.39 7.28
CA ASP A 100 56.29 -28.90 8.42
C ASP A 100 54.78 -28.87 8.17
N TRP A 101 54.38 -28.94 6.91
CA TRP A 101 52.98 -28.89 6.45
C TRP A 101 52.44 -30.26 6.06
N LEU A 102 53.26 -31.31 6.11
CA LEU A 102 52.86 -32.70 5.85
C LEU A 102 52.38 -33.36 7.15
N THR A 103 51.14 -33.06 7.53
CA THR A 103 50.57 -33.47 8.82
C THR A 103 49.36 -34.37 8.67
N ASP A 104 49.00 -35.09 9.74
CA ASP A 104 47.78 -35.91 9.85
C ASP A 104 46.46 -35.16 9.56
N LYS A 105 46.49 -33.82 9.53
CA LYS A 105 45.35 -32.97 9.17
C LYS A 105 45.38 -32.43 7.74
N THR A 106 46.48 -32.66 7.03
CA THR A 106 46.65 -32.16 5.67
C THR A 106 45.86 -33.03 4.70
N SER A 107 44.95 -32.41 3.96
CA SER A 107 44.06 -33.11 3.04
C SER A 107 44.52 -32.89 1.60
N PHE A 108 44.58 -33.96 0.81
CA PHE A 108 44.92 -33.93 -0.62
C PHE A 108 43.69 -34.24 -1.46
N TRP A 109 43.57 -33.68 -2.67
CA TRP A 109 42.54 -34.06 -3.64
C TRP A 109 43.02 -33.82 -5.07
N LEU A 110 42.39 -34.51 -6.03
CA LEU A 110 42.67 -34.38 -7.45
C LEU A 110 41.78 -33.28 -8.06
N VAL A 111 42.39 -32.34 -8.78
CA VAL A 111 41.66 -31.31 -9.54
C VAL A 111 41.58 -31.74 -11.00
N LYS A 112 40.35 -31.98 -11.47
CA LYS A 112 40.03 -32.25 -12.89
C LYS A 112 39.50 -30.97 -13.56
N PRO A 113 39.75 -30.74 -14.85
CA PRO A 113 39.16 -29.61 -15.57
C PRO A 113 37.64 -29.81 -15.69
N GLU A 114 36.87 -28.83 -15.24
CA GLU A 114 35.41 -28.83 -15.37
C GLU A 114 34.96 -27.94 -16.52
N ILE A 115 34.17 -28.50 -17.43
CA ILE A 115 33.57 -27.75 -18.53
C ILE A 115 32.17 -27.32 -18.10
N SER A 116 32.02 -26.07 -17.68
CA SER A 116 30.71 -25.45 -17.44
C SER A 116 30.33 -24.49 -18.57
N MET A 117 29.04 -24.36 -18.85
CA MET A 117 28.51 -23.38 -19.80
C MET A 117 28.72 -21.91 -19.36
N ALA A 118 29.08 -21.70 -18.09
CA ALA A 118 29.36 -20.40 -17.49
C ALA A 118 30.82 -19.94 -17.68
N GLY A 119 31.64 -20.73 -18.36
CA GLY A 119 33.09 -20.55 -18.48
C GLY A 119 33.84 -21.71 -17.85
N VAL A 120 35.11 -21.85 -18.23
CA VAL A 120 35.95 -22.96 -17.76
C VAL A 120 36.62 -22.55 -16.45
N THR A 121 36.29 -23.24 -15.35
CA THR A 121 37.11 -23.23 -14.13
C THR A 121 38.25 -24.23 -14.32
N GLY A 122 39.47 -23.85 -13.98
CA GLY A 122 40.65 -24.71 -14.25
C GLY A 122 41.14 -24.69 -15.71
N ILE A 123 41.04 -23.56 -16.42
CA ILE A 123 41.68 -23.37 -17.75
C ILE A 123 43.16 -23.78 -17.74
N GLU A 124 43.84 -23.61 -16.61
CA GLU A 124 45.22 -24.07 -16.42
C GLU A 124 45.37 -25.59 -16.58
N ALA A 125 44.36 -26.38 -16.17
CA ALA A 125 44.32 -27.83 -16.32
C ALA A 125 43.92 -28.27 -17.74
N LEU A 126 43.22 -27.43 -18.50
CA LEU A 126 43.04 -27.64 -19.95
C LEU A 126 44.37 -27.60 -20.72
N MET A 127 45.32 -26.77 -20.26
CA MET A 127 46.68 -26.71 -20.84
C MET A 127 47.68 -27.67 -20.17
N SER A 128 47.55 -27.92 -18.87
CA SER A 128 48.56 -28.64 -18.05
C SER A 128 48.16 -30.07 -17.66
N GLY A 129 46.92 -30.49 -17.88
CA GLY A 129 46.35 -31.74 -17.36
C GLY A 129 45.92 -31.67 -15.89
N ASN A 130 45.37 -32.77 -15.38
CA ASN A 130 44.96 -32.90 -13.97
C ASN A 130 46.16 -32.70 -13.03
N TYR A 131 45.92 -32.12 -11.86
CA TYR A 131 46.94 -31.93 -10.83
C TYR A 131 46.39 -32.25 -9.45
N ILE A 132 47.28 -32.65 -8.55
CA ILE A 132 46.94 -32.87 -7.14
C ILE A 132 47.17 -31.56 -6.40
N THR A 133 46.24 -31.20 -5.51
CA THR A 133 46.42 -30.07 -4.60
C THR A 133 46.15 -30.50 -3.16
N PHE A 134 46.45 -29.62 -2.20
CA PHE A 134 46.30 -29.93 -0.79
C PHE A 134 45.96 -28.68 0.04
N ASN A 135 45.35 -28.92 1.19
CA ASN A 135 45.09 -27.91 2.20
C ASN A 135 46.00 -28.16 3.42
N PRO A 136 47.04 -27.35 3.65
CA PRO A 136 47.97 -27.54 4.75
C PRO A 136 47.36 -27.13 6.09
N GLU A 137 47.45 -28.00 7.09
CA GLU A 137 47.06 -27.69 8.47
C GLU A 137 48.16 -28.14 9.44
N ARG A 138 48.34 -27.44 10.57
CA ARG A 138 49.33 -27.85 11.59
C ARG A 138 48.81 -29.06 12.39
N GLY A 139 49.69 -30.03 12.60
CA GLY A 139 49.36 -31.31 13.24
C GLY A 139 50.59 -32.17 13.45
N ASN A 140 50.38 -33.47 13.65
CA ASN A 140 51.46 -34.44 13.78
C ASN A 140 51.99 -34.81 12.39
N ARG A 141 53.31 -34.86 12.20
CA ARG A 141 53.91 -35.20 10.90
C ARG A 141 53.51 -36.61 10.46
N THR A 142 53.13 -36.74 9.18
CA THR A 142 52.84 -38.02 8.52
C THR A 142 53.33 -38.00 7.08
N LEU A 143 53.60 -39.17 6.51
CA LEU A 143 53.96 -39.33 5.08
C LEU A 143 52.89 -40.11 4.31
N SER A 144 51.78 -40.48 4.96
CA SER A 144 50.71 -41.29 4.40
C SER A 144 49.38 -40.53 4.53
N PHE A 145 48.70 -40.31 3.40
CA PHE A 145 47.52 -39.45 3.30
C PHE A 145 46.38 -40.15 2.55
N GLU A 146 45.15 -40.00 3.04
CA GLU A 146 43.95 -40.38 2.30
C GLU A 146 43.45 -39.15 1.54
N ALA A 147 43.27 -39.28 0.22
CA ALA A 147 42.78 -38.19 -0.59
C ALA A 147 41.25 -38.04 -0.45
N LEU A 148 40.80 -36.79 -0.39
CA LEU A 148 39.39 -36.44 -0.47
C LEU A 148 38.90 -36.60 -1.91
N ASN A 149 37.66 -37.06 -2.07
CA ASN A 149 37.02 -37.20 -3.38
C ASN A 149 36.73 -35.85 -4.04
N GLU A 150 36.49 -34.82 -3.22
CA GLU A 150 36.16 -33.46 -3.65
C GLU A 150 36.94 -32.45 -2.80
N ALA A 151 37.10 -31.24 -3.30
CA ALA A 151 37.72 -30.17 -2.55
C ALA A 151 36.96 -29.96 -1.23
N PRO A 152 37.67 -29.85 -0.08
CA PRO A 152 37.02 -29.55 1.18
C PRO A 152 36.31 -28.19 1.05
N PRO A 153 35.14 -28.00 1.70
CA PRO A 153 34.50 -26.69 1.77
C PRO A 153 35.53 -25.67 2.24
N LEU A 154 35.62 -24.53 1.55
CA LEU A 154 36.56 -23.47 1.91
C LEU A 154 36.44 -23.21 3.41
N ALA A 155 37.57 -23.33 4.12
CA ALA A 155 37.60 -23.06 5.55
C ALA A 155 36.98 -21.68 5.79
N THR A 156 36.15 -21.58 6.81
CA THR A 156 35.36 -20.40 7.22
C THR A 156 36.24 -19.22 7.69
N SER A 157 37.50 -19.19 7.27
CA SER A 157 38.54 -18.22 7.60
C SER A 157 38.65 -17.07 6.60
N LYS A 158 37.91 -17.09 5.48
CA LYS A 158 37.80 -15.94 4.56
C LYS A 158 37.10 -14.80 5.30
N PRO A 159 37.72 -13.61 5.49
CA PRO A 159 37.03 -12.48 6.11
C PRO A 159 35.80 -12.08 5.28
N GLY A 160 34.66 -11.86 5.93
CA GLY A 160 33.40 -11.48 5.28
C GLY A 160 32.18 -11.97 6.05
N LEU A 161 31.01 -11.88 5.43
CA LEU A 161 29.75 -12.33 6.00
C LEU A 161 29.27 -13.61 5.31
N HIS A 162 29.14 -14.69 6.07
CA HIS A 162 28.67 -16.00 5.61
C HIS A 162 27.23 -16.22 6.09
N LEU A 163 26.32 -16.54 5.17
CA LEU A 163 24.88 -16.66 5.42
C LEU A 163 24.36 -18.02 4.95
N THR A 164 23.25 -18.48 5.53
CA THR A 164 22.55 -19.70 5.06
C THR A 164 21.16 -19.34 4.57
N LEU A 165 20.91 -19.47 3.27
CA LEU A 165 19.59 -19.25 2.68
C LEU A 165 18.85 -20.59 2.54
N LYS A 166 17.57 -20.62 2.92
CA LYS A 166 16.69 -21.78 2.76
C LYS A 166 15.77 -21.59 1.56
N ALA A 167 15.69 -22.59 0.70
CA ALA A 167 14.82 -22.62 -0.48
C ALA A 167 14.01 -23.93 -0.55
N SER A 168 12.90 -23.93 -1.29
CA SER A 168 12.15 -25.17 -1.61
C SER A 168 12.91 -26.09 -2.55
N ASP A 169 13.74 -25.52 -3.43
CA ASP A 169 14.48 -26.22 -4.47
C ASP A 169 15.75 -25.43 -4.81
N ALA A 170 16.71 -26.10 -5.45
CA ALA A 170 17.98 -25.50 -5.83
C ALA A 170 17.87 -24.60 -7.08
N GLY A 171 16.79 -24.69 -7.85
CA GLY A 171 16.68 -24.06 -9.17
C GLY A 171 17.91 -24.32 -10.03
N SER A 172 18.46 -23.25 -10.62
CA SER A 172 19.74 -23.27 -11.35
C SER A 172 20.91 -22.70 -10.53
N LEU A 173 20.81 -22.72 -9.20
CA LEU A 173 21.86 -22.19 -8.32
C LEU A 173 22.99 -23.20 -8.20
N MET A 174 24.22 -22.73 -8.40
CA MET A 174 25.44 -23.55 -8.31
C MET A 174 26.49 -22.87 -7.44
N ALA A 175 27.43 -23.62 -6.89
CA ALA A 175 28.60 -23.04 -6.25
C ALA A 175 29.33 -22.09 -7.23
N GLY A 176 29.77 -20.93 -6.74
CA GLY A 176 30.35 -19.85 -7.54
C GLY A 176 29.35 -18.92 -8.23
N SER A 177 28.04 -19.18 -8.14
CA SER A 177 27.04 -18.24 -8.70
C SER A 177 27.12 -16.88 -7.98
N PRO A 178 26.97 -15.76 -8.71
CA PRO A 178 27.12 -14.43 -8.13
C PRO A 178 25.93 -14.04 -7.23
N VAL A 179 26.22 -13.26 -6.19
CA VAL A 179 25.23 -12.60 -5.34
C VAL A 179 25.25 -11.10 -5.61
N TYR A 180 24.09 -10.52 -5.87
CA TYR A 180 23.93 -9.14 -6.29
C TYR A 180 23.20 -8.28 -5.25
N SER A 181 23.63 -7.03 -5.14
CA SER A 181 22.85 -5.95 -4.54
C SER A 181 22.81 -4.79 -5.52
N ARG A 182 21.60 -4.30 -5.86
CA ARG A 182 21.42 -3.22 -6.86
C ARG A 182 22.21 -3.46 -8.16
N GLU A 183 22.17 -4.70 -8.67
CA GLU A 183 22.86 -5.15 -9.89
C GLU A 183 24.40 -5.20 -9.82
N ILE A 184 25.00 -4.89 -8.66
CA ILE A 184 26.44 -4.98 -8.42
C ILE A 184 26.73 -6.34 -7.76
N LYS A 185 27.74 -7.08 -8.25
CA LYS A 185 28.19 -8.32 -7.60
C LYS A 185 28.85 -7.95 -6.26
N VAL A 186 28.32 -8.51 -5.17
CA VAL A 186 28.78 -8.25 -3.79
C VAL A 186 29.22 -9.51 -3.06
N GLY A 187 29.12 -10.66 -3.72
CA GLY A 187 29.39 -11.96 -3.13
C GLY A 187 29.18 -13.13 -4.10
N GLU A 188 29.22 -14.35 -3.55
CA GLU A 188 29.06 -15.59 -4.30
C GLU A 188 28.46 -16.71 -3.44
N ILE A 189 27.87 -17.71 -4.10
CA ILE A 189 27.40 -18.94 -3.46
C ILE A 189 28.61 -19.84 -3.16
N GLU A 190 28.79 -20.22 -1.90
CA GLU A 190 29.85 -21.12 -1.47
C GLU A 190 29.46 -22.58 -1.74
N GLN A 191 28.22 -22.96 -1.40
CA GLN A 191 27.74 -24.33 -1.52
C GLN A 191 26.22 -24.40 -1.62
N VAL A 192 25.71 -25.41 -2.33
CA VAL A 192 24.29 -25.78 -2.38
C VAL A 192 24.15 -27.24 -1.98
N HIS A 193 23.33 -27.55 -0.98
CA HIS A 193 23.08 -28.93 -0.56
C HIS A 193 21.65 -29.12 -0.04
N LEU A 194 21.18 -30.36 -0.03
CA LEU A 194 19.90 -30.71 0.58
C LEU A 194 20.02 -30.51 2.11
N ALA A 195 19.11 -29.74 2.70
CA ALA A 195 19.09 -29.53 4.13
C ALA A 195 18.80 -30.85 4.87
N LYS A 196 19.17 -30.90 6.16
CA LYS A 196 19.01 -32.11 7.00
C LYS A 196 17.56 -32.60 7.14
N ASP A 197 16.58 -31.75 6.81
CA ASP A 197 15.15 -32.10 6.82
C ASP A 197 14.70 -32.90 5.58
N GLY A 198 15.56 -33.01 4.56
CA GLY A 198 15.28 -33.71 3.30
C GLY A 198 14.23 -33.05 2.41
N GLN A 199 13.70 -31.88 2.81
CA GLN A 199 12.60 -31.19 2.12
C GLN A 199 12.99 -29.79 1.62
N SER A 200 14.04 -29.20 2.17
CA SER A 200 14.53 -27.89 1.77
C SER A 200 15.97 -27.95 1.26
N VAL A 201 16.36 -26.95 0.49
CA VAL A 201 17.74 -26.76 0.02
C VAL A 201 18.38 -25.66 0.86
N ALA A 202 19.57 -25.95 1.38
CA ALA A 202 20.41 -24.99 2.08
C ALA A 202 21.48 -24.45 1.11
N VAL A 203 21.48 -23.13 0.94
CA VAL A 203 22.41 -22.40 0.09
C VAL A 203 23.31 -21.55 0.97
N HIS A 204 24.60 -21.86 1.00
CA HIS A 204 25.60 -21.09 1.72
C HIS A 204 26.11 -19.96 0.84
N VAL A 205 26.06 -18.74 1.36
CA VAL A 205 26.38 -17.52 0.63
C VAL A 205 27.45 -16.74 1.36
N TYR A 206 28.46 -16.30 0.61
CA TYR A 206 29.50 -15.39 1.07
C TYR A 206 29.26 -13.99 0.52
N ILE A 207 29.34 -12.98 1.39
CA ILE A 207 29.30 -11.55 1.08
C ILE A 207 30.64 -10.94 1.47
N GLU A 208 31.23 -10.16 0.57
CA GLU A 208 32.55 -9.55 0.79
C GLU A 208 32.54 -8.53 1.95
N PRO A 209 33.66 -8.34 2.68
CA PRO A 209 33.75 -7.47 3.85
C PRO A 209 33.18 -6.05 3.67
N GLU A 210 33.45 -5.45 2.51
CA GLU A 210 33.02 -4.09 2.16
C GLU A 210 31.49 -3.95 1.98
N TYR A 211 30.79 -5.05 1.70
CA TYR A 211 29.34 -5.07 1.47
C TYR A 211 28.54 -5.63 2.65
N THR A 212 29.20 -6.11 3.71
CA THR A 212 28.54 -6.70 4.89
C THR A 212 27.47 -5.81 5.50
N GLN A 213 27.66 -4.49 5.46
CA GLN A 213 26.70 -3.53 6.01
C GLN A 213 25.39 -3.42 5.20
N LEU A 214 25.37 -3.90 3.95
CA LEU A 214 24.18 -3.92 3.10
C LEU A 214 23.18 -4.98 3.55
N VAL A 215 23.64 -6.01 4.27
CA VAL A 215 22.78 -7.08 4.77
C VAL A 215 22.33 -6.76 6.20
N LYS A 216 21.02 -6.62 6.36
CA LYS A 216 20.31 -6.37 7.61
C LYS A 216 19.48 -7.60 7.99
N THR A 217 19.00 -7.64 9.23
CA THR A 217 18.13 -8.73 9.72
C THR A 217 16.86 -8.93 8.88
N ASN A 218 16.42 -7.91 8.16
CA ASN A 218 15.24 -7.90 7.31
C ASN A 218 15.54 -7.87 5.81
N THR A 219 16.79 -8.13 5.41
CA THR A 219 17.14 -8.30 4.01
C THR A 219 16.38 -9.48 3.41
N ARG A 220 15.85 -9.28 2.20
CA ARG A 220 15.13 -10.32 1.47
C ARG A 220 15.96 -10.75 0.28
N PHE A 221 16.11 -12.06 0.10
CA PHE A 221 16.91 -12.68 -0.97
C PHE A 221 15.98 -13.36 -1.97
N TRP A 222 16.17 -13.17 -3.26
CA TRP A 222 15.43 -13.88 -4.30
C TRP A 222 16.35 -14.44 -5.37
N ASN A 223 15.90 -15.53 -5.98
CA ASN A 223 16.55 -16.10 -7.14
C ASN A 223 16.33 -15.17 -8.35
N VAL A 224 17.40 -14.85 -9.09
CA VAL A 224 17.35 -14.06 -10.34
C VAL A 224 17.56 -14.92 -11.58
N SER A 225 17.52 -16.24 -11.41
CA SER A 225 17.74 -17.21 -12.48
C SER A 225 16.42 -17.66 -13.10
N GLY A 226 16.39 -17.74 -14.43
CA GLY A 226 15.22 -18.21 -15.17
C GLY A 226 14.26 -17.09 -15.58
N LEU A 227 13.94 -17.05 -16.86
CA LEU A 227 12.90 -16.17 -17.42
C LEU A 227 11.56 -16.92 -17.31
N ASP A 228 10.79 -16.72 -16.24
CA ASP A 228 9.41 -17.25 -16.15
C ASP A 228 8.47 -16.23 -16.80
N ILE A 229 8.33 -16.31 -18.13
CA ILE A 229 7.33 -15.52 -18.87
C ILE A 229 6.03 -16.31 -18.89
N SER A 230 5.12 -15.96 -17.99
CA SER A 230 3.74 -16.43 -18.00
C SER A 230 2.77 -15.23 -17.93
N GLY A 231 2.06 -14.93 -19.03
CA GLY A 231 1.02 -13.89 -19.06
C GLY A 231 0.72 -13.29 -20.46
N PRO A 232 -0.40 -12.55 -20.62
CA PRO A 232 -0.70 -11.79 -21.84
C PRO A 232 0.36 -10.70 -22.07
N LEU A 233 0.84 -10.55 -23.31
CA LEU A 233 1.92 -9.62 -23.69
C LEU A 233 1.69 -8.16 -23.25
N SER A 234 0.45 -7.75 -23.01
CA SER A 234 0.08 -6.41 -22.55
C SER A 234 0.48 -6.09 -21.10
N GLN A 235 0.87 -7.08 -20.28
CA GLN A 235 1.25 -6.89 -18.87
C GLN A 235 2.75 -7.08 -18.59
N LEU A 236 3.57 -7.33 -19.62
CA LEU A 236 4.99 -7.64 -19.46
C LEU A 236 5.81 -6.37 -19.19
N LYS A 237 5.87 -5.92 -17.93
CA LYS A 237 6.90 -4.96 -17.48
C LYS A 237 8.20 -5.72 -17.24
N VAL A 238 9.03 -5.82 -18.28
CA VAL A 238 10.32 -6.50 -18.21
C VAL A 238 11.32 -5.65 -17.42
N HIS A 239 11.49 -5.93 -16.13
CA HIS A 239 12.68 -5.52 -15.40
C HIS A 239 13.80 -6.49 -15.80
N MET A 240 14.57 -6.13 -16.82
CA MET A 240 15.70 -6.94 -17.25
C MET A 240 16.80 -6.91 -16.19
N ALA A 241 16.97 -8.01 -15.46
CA ALA A 241 18.23 -8.26 -14.78
C ALA A 241 19.36 -8.35 -15.82
N SER A 242 20.60 -8.07 -15.39
CA SER A 242 21.79 -8.12 -16.24
C SER A 242 21.82 -9.34 -17.16
N VAL A 243 22.23 -9.16 -18.42
CA VAL A 243 22.35 -10.26 -19.42
C VAL A 243 23.24 -11.40 -18.90
N VAL A 244 24.18 -11.11 -17.98
CA VAL A 244 25.05 -12.12 -17.33
C VAL A 244 24.27 -13.01 -16.35
N SER A 245 23.27 -12.48 -15.63
CA SER A 245 22.42 -13.24 -14.70
C SER A 245 21.48 -14.23 -15.40
N LEU A 246 21.12 -13.99 -16.66
CA LEU A 246 20.29 -14.91 -17.45
C LEU A 246 20.98 -16.23 -17.78
N VAL A 247 22.32 -16.25 -17.83
CA VAL A 247 23.11 -17.41 -18.28
C VAL A 247 23.69 -18.21 -17.11
N LYS A 248 24.16 -17.55 -16.04
CA LYS A 248 24.79 -18.22 -14.89
C LYS A 248 23.83 -18.46 -13.72
N GLY A 249 22.65 -17.84 -13.74
CA GLY A 249 21.85 -17.71 -12.55
C GLY A 249 22.53 -16.87 -11.46
N GLY A 250 21.84 -16.66 -10.35
CA GLY A 250 22.36 -15.92 -9.21
C GLY A 250 21.30 -15.61 -8.17
N ILE A 251 21.73 -14.91 -7.13
CA ILE A 251 20.86 -14.44 -6.05
C ILE A 251 20.94 -12.92 -6.01
N ALA A 252 19.82 -12.23 -5.88
CA ALA A 252 19.82 -10.81 -5.56
C ALA A 252 19.15 -10.58 -4.22
N PHE A 253 19.53 -9.48 -3.56
CA PHE A 253 18.89 -9.06 -2.34
C PHE A 253 18.68 -7.56 -2.28
N SER A 254 17.70 -7.17 -1.47
CA SER A 254 17.51 -5.80 -1.03
C SER A 254 16.98 -5.80 0.39
N THR A 255 17.42 -4.83 1.16
CA THR A 255 16.70 -4.43 2.37
C THR A 255 15.55 -3.53 1.94
N PRO A 256 14.30 -3.81 2.34
CA PRO A 256 13.20 -2.92 2.04
C PRO A 256 13.40 -1.58 2.76
N ASP A 257 13.46 -0.47 2.01
CA ASP A 257 13.72 0.89 2.55
C ASP A 257 12.67 1.36 3.58
N TRP A 258 11.52 0.68 3.64
CA TRP A 258 10.38 0.97 4.52
C TRP A 258 10.35 0.12 5.80
N GLU A 259 11.27 -0.84 5.96
CA GLU A 259 11.47 -1.58 7.21
C GLU A 259 12.73 -1.05 7.93
N SER A 260 12.54 -0.23 8.95
CA SER A 260 13.64 0.32 9.75
C SER A 260 14.32 -0.78 10.59
N SER A 261 15.34 -1.43 10.02
CA SER A 261 16.29 -2.27 10.78
C SER A 261 17.68 -1.66 10.74
N THR A 262 18.20 -1.31 11.91
CA THR A 262 19.59 -0.84 12.09
C THR A 262 20.56 -1.99 12.34
N GLN A 263 20.05 -3.21 12.57
CA GLN A 263 20.87 -4.35 12.95
C GLN A 263 21.43 -5.05 11.70
N SER A 264 22.74 -4.95 11.53
CA SER A 264 23.47 -5.71 10.51
C SER A 264 23.39 -7.22 10.81
N ALA A 265 23.36 -8.02 9.75
CA ALA A 265 23.41 -9.47 9.87
C ALA A 265 24.74 -9.93 10.48
N ILE A 266 24.71 -11.07 11.16
CA ILE A 266 25.91 -11.74 11.70
C ILE A 266 26.16 -13.05 10.94
N ASN A 267 27.37 -13.58 11.05
CA ASN A 267 27.71 -14.87 10.43
C ASN A 267 26.73 -15.97 10.86
N SER A 268 26.41 -16.85 9.90
CA SER A 268 25.47 -17.96 10.04
C SER A 268 24.00 -17.55 10.27
N THR A 269 23.63 -16.28 10.03
CA THR A 269 22.22 -15.87 10.03
C THR A 269 21.48 -16.58 8.89
N SER A 270 20.30 -17.12 9.18
CA SER A 270 19.47 -17.81 8.20
C SER A 270 18.40 -16.92 7.60
N TYR A 271 18.25 -16.95 6.28
CA TYR A 271 17.23 -16.21 5.52
C TYR A 271 16.43 -17.14 4.62
N THR A 272 15.27 -16.67 4.15
CA THR A 272 14.49 -17.35 3.11
C THR A 272 14.95 -16.86 1.73
N LEU A 273 15.18 -17.79 0.82
CA LEU A 273 15.39 -17.51 -0.59
C LEU A 273 14.06 -17.62 -1.33
N TYR A 274 13.53 -16.48 -1.78
CA TYR A 274 12.29 -16.44 -2.53
C TYR A 274 12.50 -16.88 -3.99
N LYS A 275 11.45 -17.45 -4.59
CA LYS A 275 11.45 -17.91 -5.99
C LYS A 275 11.86 -16.79 -6.96
N ASP A 276 11.37 -15.57 -6.72
CA ASP A 276 11.59 -14.41 -7.58
C ASP A 276 11.43 -13.09 -6.80
N TYR A 277 11.67 -11.96 -7.48
CA TYR A 277 11.51 -10.62 -6.91
C TYR A 277 10.08 -10.34 -6.43
N ALA A 278 9.06 -10.83 -7.14
CA ALA A 278 7.66 -10.57 -6.82
C ALA A 278 7.22 -11.26 -5.51
N ALA A 279 7.75 -12.46 -5.26
CA ALA A 279 7.61 -13.23 -4.03
C ALA A 279 8.44 -12.64 -2.87
N ALA A 280 9.64 -12.12 -3.14
CA ALA A 280 10.40 -11.40 -2.10
C ALA A 280 9.73 -10.10 -1.65
N LYS A 281 8.94 -9.45 -2.52
CA LYS A 281 8.21 -8.21 -2.18
C LYS A 281 6.91 -8.45 -1.41
N THR A 282 6.61 -9.68 -0.95
CA THR A 282 5.31 -10.00 -0.34
C THR A 282 5.11 -9.22 0.96
N GLY A 283 4.00 -8.47 1.04
CA GLY A 283 3.54 -7.75 2.24
C GLY A 283 2.74 -8.65 3.19
N ILE A 284 2.07 -8.06 4.19
CA ILE A 284 1.17 -8.74 5.14
C ILE A 284 -0.01 -9.33 4.36
N PRO A 285 -0.20 -10.66 4.38
CA PRO A 285 -1.33 -11.28 3.70
C PRO A 285 -2.63 -10.98 4.46
N ILE A 286 -3.64 -10.52 3.74
CA ILE A 286 -5.01 -10.37 4.24
C ILE A 286 -5.99 -11.01 3.28
N ASP A 287 -7.10 -11.48 3.82
CA ASP A 287 -8.24 -11.98 3.05
C ASP A 287 -9.38 -10.97 3.08
N ILE A 288 -9.93 -10.65 1.92
CA ILE A 288 -11.07 -9.74 1.77
C ILE A 288 -12.20 -10.51 1.09
N GLU A 289 -13.32 -10.66 1.80
CA GLU A 289 -14.46 -11.46 1.35
C GLU A 289 -15.51 -10.56 0.70
N PHE A 290 -15.77 -10.75 -0.59
CA PHE A 290 -16.76 -10.01 -1.37
C PHE A 290 -17.96 -10.89 -1.72
N PRO A 291 -19.18 -10.32 -1.81
CA PRO A 291 -20.35 -11.07 -2.26
C PRO A 291 -20.22 -11.49 -3.73
N LEU A 292 -20.87 -12.59 -4.12
CA LEU A 292 -20.95 -12.98 -5.53
C LEU A 292 -21.62 -11.90 -6.41
N GLY A 293 -21.22 -11.83 -7.68
CA GLY A 293 -21.69 -10.83 -8.64
C GLY A 293 -20.87 -9.53 -8.68
N THR A 294 -19.78 -9.47 -7.89
CA THR A 294 -18.78 -8.39 -7.96
C THR A 294 -17.82 -8.63 -9.14
N GLU A 295 -17.43 -7.58 -9.86
CA GLU A 295 -16.35 -7.67 -10.84
C GLU A 295 -15.03 -8.03 -10.13
N ILE A 296 -14.31 -9.04 -10.65
CA ILE A 296 -13.10 -9.54 -9.99
C ILE A 296 -11.95 -8.59 -10.28
N VAL A 297 -11.33 -8.07 -9.22
CA VAL A 297 -10.03 -7.38 -9.34
C VAL A 297 -8.98 -8.42 -9.73
N PRO A 298 -8.31 -8.28 -10.89
CA PRO A 298 -7.35 -9.28 -11.35
C PRO A 298 -6.15 -9.40 -10.40
N VAL A 299 -5.45 -10.53 -10.48
CA VAL A 299 -4.15 -10.69 -9.81
C VAL A 299 -3.22 -9.56 -10.25
N GLY A 300 -2.53 -8.94 -9.30
CA GLY A 300 -1.74 -7.72 -9.51
C GLY A 300 -2.53 -6.42 -9.36
N GLY A 301 -3.86 -6.46 -9.23
CA GLY A 301 -4.69 -5.29 -8.97
C GLY A 301 -4.35 -4.61 -7.64
N ARG A 302 -4.59 -3.30 -7.53
CA ARG A 302 -4.08 -2.47 -6.42
C ARG A 302 -5.05 -2.43 -5.25
N VAL A 303 -4.49 -2.27 -4.05
CA VAL A 303 -5.19 -1.89 -2.82
C VAL A 303 -4.77 -0.47 -2.43
N LEU A 304 -5.71 0.45 -2.36
CA LEU A 304 -5.46 1.88 -2.15
C LEU A 304 -6.06 2.36 -0.82
N PHE A 305 -5.22 2.93 0.05
CA PHE A 305 -5.65 3.61 1.27
C PHE A 305 -5.65 5.12 1.02
N TYR A 306 -6.82 5.75 1.03
CA TYR A 306 -6.98 7.18 0.69
C TYR A 306 -6.29 7.60 -0.63
N GLY A 307 -6.28 6.72 -1.63
CA GLY A 307 -5.65 6.98 -2.93
C GLY A 307 -4.15 6.70 -3.00
N VAL A 308 -3.52 6.27 -1.90
CA VAL A 308 -2.14 5.81 -1.86
C VAL A 308 -2.12 4.29 -1.99
N GLU A 309 -1.31 3.76 -2.91
CA GLU A 309 -1.16 2.32 -3.07
C GLU A 309 -0.48 1.72 -1.83
N VAL A 310 -1.18 0.82 -1.17
CA VAL A 310 -0.72 0.14 0.05
C VAL A 310 -0.69 -1.36 -0.10
N GLY A 311 -1.08 -1.94 -1.24
CA GLY A 311 -1.03 -3.38 -1.42
C GLY A 311 -1.43 -3.82 -2.82
N VAL A 312 -1.33 -5.12 -3.04
CA VAL A 312 -1.64 -5.77 -4.33
C VAL A 312 -2.40 -7.07 -4.12
N VAL A 313 -3.32 -7.37 -5.04
CA VAL A 313 -4.06 -8.63 -5.09
C VAL A 313 -3.14 -9.74 -5.55
N ARG A 314 -3.17 -10.88 -4.84
CA ARG A 314 -2.30 -12.04 -5.10
C ARG A 314 -3.05 -13.25 -5.61
N ASP A 315 -4.23 -13.51 -5.05
CA ASP A 315 -5.02 -14.69 -5.38
C ASP A 315 -6.51 -14.43 -5.13
N TYR A 316 -7.37 -15.27 -5.69
CA TYR A 316 -8.80 -15.28 -5.41
C TYR A 316 -9.32 -16.71 -5.35
N LYS A 317 -10.21 -16.97 -4.38
CA LYS A 317 -10.84 -18.29 -4.18
C LYS A 317 -12.32 -18.12 -3.96
N ILE A 318 -13.13 -19.00 -4.53
CA ILE A 318 -14.55 -19.09 -4.18
C ILE A 318 -14.66 -19.70 -2.78
N SER A 319 -15.53 -19.15 -1.94
CA SER A 319 -15.79 -19.68 -0.61
C SER A 319 -16.38 -21.08 -0.66
N LYS A 320 -16.19 -21.88 0.40
CA LYS A 320 -16.69 -23.27 0.44
C LYS A 320 -18.21 -23.37 0.33
N ASP A 321 -18.93 -22.35 0.83
CA ASP A 321 -20.39 -22.26 0.76
C ASP A 321 -20.90 -21.70 -0.58
N MET A 322 -19.99 -21.31 -1.49
CA MET A 322 -20.30 -20.70 -2.78
C MET A 322 -21.21 -19.47 -2.66
N GLN A 323 -21.06 -18.66 -1.61
CA GLN A 323 -21.81 -17.40 -1.42
C GLN A 323 -20.94 -16.14 -1.57
N SER A 324 -19.62 -16.30 -1.53
CA SER A 324 -18.66 -15.21 -1.63
C SER A 324 -17.41 -15.64 -2.40
N PHE A 325 -16.59 -14.67 -2.78
CA PHE A 325 -15.20 -14.93 -3.17
C PHE A 325 -14.26 -14.19 -2.24
N VAL A 326 -13.17 -14.86 -1.90
CA VAL A 326 -12.13 -14.37 -1.00
C VAL A 326 -10.96 -13.93 -1.86
N VAL A 327 -10.65 -12.64 -1.80
CA VAL A 327 -9.46 -12.04 -2.42
C VAL A 327 -8.34 -12.05 -1.39
N THR A 328 -7.23 -12.71 -1.69
CA THR A 328 -6.02 -12.63 -0.87
C THR A 328 -5.15 -11.50 -1.40
N ALA A 329 -4.91 -10.49 -0.58
CA ALA A 329 -4.08 -9.33 -0.91
C ALA A 329 -2.84 -9.28 -0.01
N ALA A 330 -1.72 -8.78 -0.55
CA ALA A 330 -0.51 -8.52 0.18
C ALA A 330 -0.40 -7.01 0.45
N ILE A 331 -0.46 -6.62 1.72
CA ILE A 331 -0.46 -5.23 2.16
C ILE A 331 0.93 -4.81 2.65
N ASN A 332 1.38 -3.65 2.23
CA ASN A 332 2.59 -3.03 2.71
C ASN A 332 2.54 -2.89 4.25
N PRO A 333 3.52 -3.41 5.00
CA PRO A 333 3.59 -3.27 6.45
C PRO A 333 3.55 -1.82 6.98
N MET A 334 3.82 -0.79 6.15
CA MET A 334 3.56 0.60 6.53
C MET A 334 2.08 0.85 6.88
N ALA A 335 1.17 0.07 6.28
CA ALA A 335 -0.26 0.09 6.55
C ALA A 335 -0.67 -0.93 7.63
N ASP A 336 0.27 -1.59 8.31
CA ASP A 336 -0.03 -2.57 9.37
C ASP A 336 -0.93 -1.99 10.47
N LYS A 337 -0.71 -0.72 10.85
CA LYS A 337 -1.51 -0.01 11.86
C LYS A 337 -2.99 0.15 11.47
N VAL A 338 -3.31 0.08 10.18
CA VAL A 338 -4.70 0.20 9.68
C VAL A 338 -5.33 -1.16 9.36
N LEU A 339 -4.61 -2.27 9.59
CA LEU A 339 -5.13 -3.65 9.48
C LEU A 339 -5.74 -4.13 10.81
N VAL A 340 -6.79 -3.44 11.24
CA VAL A 340 -7.46 -3.70 12.53
C VAL A 340 -8.98 -3.82 12.33
N ASP A 341 -9.66 -4.33 13.34
CA ASP A 341 -11.11 -4.43 13.34
C ASP A 341 -11.75 -3.04 13.17
N GLY A 342 -12.57 -2.88 12.14
CA GLY A 342 -13.11 -1.60 11.68
C GLY A 342 -12.46 -1.03 10.42
N ALA A 343 -11.38 -1.65 9.89
CA ALA A 343 -10.93 -1.39 8.53
C ALA A 343 -11.97 -1.86 7.51
N ARG A 344 -12.23 -1.05 6.49
CA ARG A 344 -13.28 -1.32 5.50
C ARG A 344 -12.69 -1.29 4.11
N PHE A 345 -13.10 -2.25 3.28
CA PHE A 345 -12.58 -2.44 1.93
C PHE A 345 -13.75 -2.41 0.95
N TRP A 346 -13.61 -1.75 -0.20
CA TRP A 346 -14.64 -1.78 -1.24
C TRP A 346 -14.03 -1.80 -2.63
N LEU A 347 -14.79 -2.38 -3.56
CA LEU A 347 -14.44 -2.36 -4.97
C LEU A 347 -14.67 -0.95 -5.54
N VAL A 348 -13.70 -0.47 -6.31
CA VAL A 348 -13.86 0.67 -7.20
C VAL A 348 -13.72 0.18 -8.63
N GLU A 349 -14.83 0.24 -9.36
CA GLU A 349 -14.95 -0.14 -10.77
C GLU A 349 -15.60 1.02 -11.55
N THR A 350 -15.46 0.99 -12.87
CA THR A 350 -16.08 2.02 -13.72
C THR A 350 -17.55 1.71 -13.88
N LYS A 351 -18.43 2.55 -13.31
CA LYS A 351 -19.88 2.40 -13.47
C LYS A 351 -20.44 3.53 -14.31
N VAL A 352 -21.09 3.17 -15.41
CA VAL A 352 -21.93 4.10 -16.16
C VAL A 352 -23.30 4.11 -15.50
N THR A 353 -23.67 5.25 -14.92
CA THR A 353 -24.97 5.44 -14.28
C THR A 353 -25.69 6.63 -14.92
N PRO A 354 -27.02 6.75 -14.74
CA PRO A 354 -27.74 7.97 -15.11
C PRO A 354 -27.21 9.23 -14.41
N LYS A 355 -26.43 9.08 -13.32
CA LYS A 355 -25.76 10.16 -12.58
C LYS A 355 -24.37 10.51 -13.13
N GLY A 356 -23.95 9.90 -14.24
CA GLY A 356 -22.62 10.04 -14.83
C GLY A 356 -21.74 8.81 -14.65
N ILE A 357 -20.46 8.94 -15.03
CA ILE A 357 -19.46 7.89 -14.95
C ILE A 357 -18.76 7.98 -13.59
N GLN A 358 -18.96 6.97 -12.74
CA GLN A 358 -18.23 6.84 -11.48
C GLN A 358 -16.95 6.03 -11.71
N GLY A 359 -15.89 6.36 -10.96
CA GLY A 359 -14.65 5.59 -11.00
C GLY A 359 -13.87 5.74 -12.30
N LEU A 360 -13.91 6.91 -12.96
CA LEU A 360 -13.16 7.20 -14.20
C LEU A 360 -11.68 6.78 -14.17
N ASN A 361 -11.03 6.85 -13.01
CA ASN A 361 -9.64 6.40 -12.85
C ASN A 361 -9.48 4.90 -13.16
N ALA A 362 -10.49 4.09 -12.84
CA ALA A 362 -10.50 2.66 -13.13
C ALA A 362 -10.69 2.34 -14.62
N LEU A 363 -11.07 3.32 -15.46
CA LEU A 363 -11.20 3.11 -16.91
C LEU A 363 -9.83 2.86 -17.57
N PHE A 364 -8.79 3.53 -17.08
CA PHE A 364 -7.43 3.43 -17.61
C PHE A 364 -6.56 2.45 -16.81
N GLU A 365 -6.81 2.34 -15.50
CA GLU A 365 -5.96 1.57 -14.59
C GLU A 365 -6.56 0.22 -14.16
N GLY A 366 -7.80 -0.08 -14.59
CA GLY A 366 -8.56 -1.26 -14.18
C GLY A 366 -9.23 -1.12 -12.80
N PRO A 367 -10.10 -2.07 -12.44
CA PRO A 367 -10.75 -2.09 -11.13
C PRO A 367 -9.72 -2.28 -10.01
N TYR A 368 -10.00 -1.69 -8.84
CA TYR A 368 -9.10 -1.75 -7.69
C TYR A 368 -9.86 -1.81 -6.37
N ILE A 369 -9.18 -2.19 -5.29
CA ILE A 369 -9.75 -2.21 -3.95
C ILE A 369 -9.36 -0.92 -3.24
N ALA A 370 -10.33 -0.16 -2.74
CA ALA A 370 -10.07 0.96 -1.86
C ALA A 370 -10.31 0.56 -0.40
N MET A 371 -9.59 1.21 0.51
CA MET A 371 -9.77 1.02 1.94
C MET A 371 -9.76 2.32 2.74
N ASP A 372 -10.49 2.31 3.84
CA ASP A 372 -10.47 3.35 4.87
C ASP A 372 -10.61 2.76 6.28
N ILE A 373 -10.41 3.61 7.28
CA ILE A 373 -10.53 3.25 8.69
C ILE A 373 -10.81 4.49 9.56
N SER A 374 -11.46 4.31 10.71
CA SER A 374 -11.65 5.38 11.71
C SER A 374 -10.51 5.45 12.73
N GLU A 375 -10.31 6.64 13.30
CA GLU A 375 -9.30 6.88 14.34
C GLU A 375 -9.55 6.04 15.59
N THR A 376 -10.82 5.84 15.97
CA THR A 376 -11.20 4.96 17.08
C THR A 376 -10.77 3.51 16.87
N ALA A 377 -10.86 3.01 15.63
CA ALA A 377 -10.47 1.64 15.29
C ALA A 377 -8.94 1.48 15.32
N ILE A 378 -8.21 2.47 14.80
CA ILE A 378 -6.74 2.53 14.91
C ILE A 378 -6.31 2.50 16.37
N ASN A 379 -6.93 3.32 17.23
CA ASN A 379 -6.57 3.41 18.65
C ASN A 379 -6.92 2.14 19.43
N ALA A 380 -8.00 1.44 19.07
CA ALA A 380 -8.33 0.14 19.66
C ALA A 380 -7.31 -0.95 19.31
N ALA A 381 -6.53 -0.78 18.23
CA ALA A 381 -5.40 -1.61 17.82
C ALA A 381 -5.70 -3.13 17.72
N LYS A 382 -6.96 -3.50 17.49
CA LYS A 382 -7.42 -4.88 17.49
C LYS A 382 -7.14 -5.54 16.13
N LYS A 383 -5.96 -6.14 15.97
CA LYS A 383 -5.47 -6.71 14.69
C LYS A 383 -6.47 -7.68 14.04
N LYS A 384 -6.54 -7.61 12.71
CA LYS A 384 -7.39 -8.48 11.89
C LYS A 384 -6.70 -8.76 10.56
N SER A 385 -6.87 -9.97 10.05
CA SER A 385 -6.33 -10.40 8.74
C SER A 385 -7.42 -10.80 7.76
N ARG A 386 -8.69 -10.86 8.19
CA ARG A 386 -9.85 -11.21 7.37
C ARG A 386 -10.90 -10.12 7.44
N PHE A 387 -11.30 -9.59 6.29
CA PHE A 387 -12.14 -8.40 6.17
C PHE A 387 -13.33 -8.64 5.24
N GLN A 388 -14.39 -7.86 5.45
CA GLN A 388 -15.52 -7.82 4.53
C GLN A 388 -15.25 -6.76 3.46
N GLY A 389 -15.47 -7.14 2.20
CA GLY A 389 -15.48 -6.28 1.05
C GLY A 389 -16.90 -5.82 0.68
N TYR A 390 -17.03 -4.55 0.28
CA TYR A 390 -18.28 -3.94 -0.19
C TYR A 390 -18.23 -3.62 -1.70
N LEU A 391 -19.38 -3.64 -2.39
CA LEU A 391 -19.50 -3.31 -3.82
C LEU A 391 -19.31 -1.81 -4.16
N SER A 392 -19.40 -0.97 -3.14
CA SER A 392 -19.24 0.47 -3.24
C SER A 392 -18.76 0.99 -1.89
N LYS A 393 -18.28 2.23 -1.85
CA LYS A 393 -17.83 2.86 -0.60
C LYS A 393 -18.95 2.75 0.46
N PRO A 394 -18.71 2.09 1.60
CA PRO A 394 -19.71 2.03 2.65
C PRO A 394 -19.96 3.43 3.20
N PRO A 395 -21.17 3.72 3.72
CA PRO A 395 -21.46 4.99 4.39
C PRO A 395 -20.40 5.30 5.45
N ALA A 396 -20.17 6.57 5.76
CA ALA A 396 -19.13 6.94 6.72
C ALA A 396 -19.29 6.19 8.05
N SER A 397 -18.15 5.81 8.65
CA SER A 397 -18.16 5.08 9.92
C SER A 397 -18.84 5.96 10.98
N PRO A 398 -19.69 5.42 11.88
CA PRO A 398 -20.28 6.17 12.98
C PRO A 398 -19.27 6.87 13.90
N ASN A 399 -17.99 6.51 13.81
CA ASN A 399 -16.88 7.11 14.56
C ASN A 399 -15.86 7.81 13.65
N ALA A 400 -16.24 8.12 12.40
CA ALA A 400 -15.37 8.88 11.51
C ALA A 400 -15.13 10.29 12.08
N PRO A 401 -13.93 10.87 11.91
CA PRO A 401 -13.65 12.20 12.45
C PRO A 401 -14.53 13.28 11.78
N GLY A 402 -15.32 13.98 12.59
CA GLY A 402 -16.20 15.07 12.15
C GLY A 402 -17.34 15.35 13.13
N LEU A 403 -18.34 16.08 12.66
CA LEU A 403 -19.56 16.39 13.40
C LEU A 403 -20.69 15.45 12.95
N HIS A 404 -21.15 14.59 13.86
CA HIS A 404 -22.28 13.69 13.66
C HIS A 404 -23.57 14.35 14.14
N MET A 405 -24.59 14.39 13.28
CA MET A 405 -25.91 14.93 13.60
C MET A 405 -27.02 13.93 13.28
N LYS A 406 -28.18 14.14 13.88
CA LYS A 406 -29.39 13.37 13.62
C LYS A 406 -30.47 14.27 13.06
N LEU A 407 -30.85 14.04 11.81
CA LEU A 407 -31.93 14.76 11.18
C LEU A 407 -33.24 13.98 11.32
N ILE A 408 -34.32 14.65 11.71
CA ILE A 408 -35.63 14.05 11.98
C ILE A 408 -36.64 14.58 10.95
N THR A 409 -37.35 13.67 10.26
CA THR A 409 -38.39 13.98 9.26
C THR A 409 -39.48 12.92 9.29
N ASP A 410 -40.69 13.23 8.82
CA ASP A 410 -41.75 12.24 8.63
C ASP A 410 -41.64 11.52 7.27
N ASP A 411 -40.95 12.15 6.30
CA ASP A 411 -40.71 11.63 4.96
C ASP A 411 -39.23 11.74 4.58
N ALA A 412 -38.64 10.62 4.16
CA ALA A 412 -37.25 10.52 3.70
C ALA A 412 -37.15 10.14 2.21
N SER A 413 -38.22 10.34 1.44
CA SER A 413 -38.26 10.06 0.01
C SER A 413 -37.11 10.75 -0.73
N GLY A 414 -36.42 9.99 -1.59
CA GLY A 414 -35.26 10.46 -2.33
C GLY A 414 -33.97 10.64 -1.51
N ILE A 415 -33.96 10.22 -0.24
CA ILE A 415 -32.79 10.28 0.63
C ILE A 415 -32.22 8.86 0.80
N SER A 416 -30.92 8.70 0.60
CA SER A 416 -30.25 7.40 0.74
C SER A 416 -28.92 7.54 1.48
N ALA A 417 -28.49 6.48 2.16
CA ALA A 417 -27.16 6.43 2.76
C ALA A 417 -26.08 6.67 1.68
N GLY A 418 -25.06 7.45 2.01
CA GLY A 418 -24.03 7.92 1.08
C GLY A 418 -24.37 9.20 0.30
N SER A 419 -25.62 9.66 0.31
CA SER A 419 -25.98 10.93 -0.37
C SER A 419 -25.27 12.12 0.29
N GLY A 420 -25.05 13.19 -0.48
CA GLY A 420 -24.32 14.36 -0.02
C GLY A 420 -25.11 15.24 0.96
N VAL A 421 -24.39 15.92 1.85
CA VAL A 421 -24.89 17.07 2.60
C VAL A 421 -24.18 18.32 2.12
N TRP A 422 -24.98 19.33 1.77
CA TRP A 422 -24.56 20.49 1.02
C TRP A 422 -24.77 21.77 1.82
N MET A 423 -23.90 22.75 1.60
CA MET A 423 -24.06 24.11 2.09
C MET A 423 -23.58 25.08 1.01
N HIS A 424 -24.43 26.02 0.59
CA HIS A 424 -24.17 26.94 -0.51
C HIS A 424 -23.64 26.26 -1.80
N GLY A 425 -24.13 25.05 -2.10
CA GLY A 425 -23.71 24.27 -3.29
C GLY A 425 -22.42 23.47 -3.12
N VAL A 426 -21.73 23.56 -1.98
CA VAL A 426 -20.53 22.77 -1.67
C VAL A 426 -20.91 21.56 -0.82
N GLN A 427 -20.41 20.37 -1.18
CA GLN A 427 -20.60 19.17 -0.37
C GLN A 427 -19.72 19.24 0.89
N ILE A 428 -20.36 19.39 2.05
CA ILE A 428 -19.71 19.49 3.35
C ILE A 428 -19.74 18.19 4.17
N GLY A 429 -20.59 17.24 3.75
CA GLY A 429 -20.80 16.00 4.49
C GLY A 429 -21.49 14.92 3.67
N SER A 430 -21.91 13.88 4.36
CA SER A 430 -22.62 12.73 3.79
C SER A 430 -23.59 12.11 4.77
N ILE A 431 -24.62 11.47 4.25
CA ILE A 431 -25.59 10.70 5.02
C ILE A 431 -25.00 9.35 5.41
N GLU A 432 -24.96 9.04 6.70
CA GLU A 432 -24.44 7.78 7.24
C GLU A 432 -25.49 6.67 7.21
N SER A 433 -26.72 6.98 7.60
CA SER A 433 -27.82 6.01 7.59
C SER A 433 -29.19 6.69 7.58
N VAL A 434 -30.19 5.97 7.10
CA VAL A 434 -31.61 6.36 7.15
C VAL A 434 -32.34 5.24 7.88
N ARG A 435 -33.01 5.55 9.00
CA ARG A 435 -33.66 4.55 9.85
C ARG A 435 -35.10 4.94 10.15
N LEU A 436 -36.06 4.10 9.78
CA LEU A 436 -37.45 4.24 10.18
C LEU A 436 -37.59 3.98 11.69
N LYS A 437 -38.27 4.89 12.38
CA LYS A 437 -38.70 4.76 13.77
C LYS A 437 -40.22 4.89 13.83
N PRO A 438 -40.88 4.46 14.92
CA PRO A 438 -42.30 4.73 15.09
C PRO A 438 -42.57 6.24 14.98
N GLY A 439 -43.37 6.63 13.98
CA GLY A 439 -43.83 8.00 13.75
C GLY A 439 -42.86 8.97 13.08
N HIS A 440 -41.62 8.59 12.76
CA HIS A 440 -40.66 9.45 12.04
C HIS A 440 -39.48 8.65 11.47
N VAL A 441 -38.67 9.29 10.62
CA VAL A 441 -37.40 8.78 10.12
C VAL A 441 -36.25 9.54 10.79
N GLU A 442 -35.26 8.80 11.28
CA GLU A 442 -34.00 9.33 11.80
C GLU A 442 -32.89 9.14 10.76
N ILE A 443 -32.31 10.25 10.30
CA ILE A 443 -31.23 10.28 9.31
C ILE A 443 -29.94 10.69 10.02
N ALA A 444 -28.96 9.78 10.10
CA ALA A 444 -27.65 10.10 10.65
C ALA A 444 -26.78 10.76 9.58
N VAL A 445 -26.13 11.87 9.92
CA VAL A 445 -25.32 12.69 9.01
C VAL A 445 -23.95 12.93 9.62
N LEU A 446 -22.91 12.80 8.80
CA LEU A 446 -21.55 13.22 9.12
C LEU A 446 -21.17 14.46 8.32
N ILE A 447 -20.78 15.52 9.02
CA ILE A 447 -20.14 16.71 8.47
C ILE A 447 -18.63 16.57 8.65
N GLN A 448 -17.87 16.79 7.58
CA GLN A 448 -16.40 16.65 7.60
C GLN A 448 -15.78 17.62 8.61
N ARG A 449 -14.70 17.19 9.29
CA ARG A 449 -13.99 17.97 10.31
C ARG A 449 -13.65 19.41 9.89
N ARG A 450 -13.27 19.63 8.62
CA ARG A 450 -12.94 20.96 8.08
C ARG A 450 -14.14 21.92 7.96
N TYR A 451 -15.36 21.39 7.94
CA TYR A 451 -16.61 22.16 7.78
C TYR A 451 -17.48 22.17 9.03
N GLN A 452 -17.08 21.47 10.10
CA GLN A 452 -17.88 21.35 11.32
C GLN A 452 -18.26 22.71 11.93
N SER A 453 -17.38 23.72 11.81
CA SER A 453 -17.61 25.06 12.34
C SER A 453 -18.66 25.87 11.56
N LEU A 454 -19.06 25.43 10.38
CA LEU A 454 -20.08 26.11 9.57
C LEU A 454 -21.50 25.76 10.05
N ILE A 455 -21.64 24.66 10.78
CA ILE A 455 -22.92 24.23 11.34
C ILE A 455 -23.05 24.77 12.76
N ARG A 456 -24.17 25.45 13.01
CA ARG A 456 -24.53 26.06 14.30
C ARG A 456 -25.78 25.42 14.87
N LYS A 457 -26.06 25.67 16.16
CA LYS A 457 -27.27 25.17 16.82
C LYS A 457 -28.59 25.60 16.14
N GLY A 458 -28.59 26.72 15.42
CA GLY A 458 -29.74 27.21 14.65
C GLY A 458 -29.70 26.94 13.14
N SER A 459 -28.77 26.11 12.64
CA SER A 459 -28.76 25.76 11.22
C SER A 459 -30.03 25.01 10.85
N LYS A 460 -30.63 25.37 9.71
CA LYS A 460 -31.83 24.71 9.17
C LYS A 460 -31.44 23.84 7.99
N CYS A 461 -31.99 22.63 7.93
CA CYS A 461 -31.68 21.66 6.89
C CYS A 461 -32.95 21.21 6.16
N TRP A 462 -32.93 21.08 4.84
CA TRP A 462 -34.08 20.64 4.05
C TRP A 462 -33.72 19.62 2.98
N ASN A 463 -34.71 18.79 2.63
CA ASN A 463 -34.59 17.83 1.54
C ASN A 463 -34.46 18.57 0.20
N THR A 464 -33.45 18.19 -0.58
CA THR A 464 -33.19 18.73 -1.92
C THR A 464 -33.46 17.70 -3.02
N SER A 465 -33.77 16.46 -2.64
CA SER A 465 -34.18 15.43 -3.57
C SER A 465 -35.58 15.72 -4.12
N GLY A 466 -35.69 15.91 -5.43
CA GLY A 466 -36.96 16.08 -6.13
C GLY A 466 -37.05 17.36 -6.98
N VAL A 467 -37.95 17.35 -7.96
CA VAL A 467 -38.27 18.52 -8.80
C VAL A 467 -39.35 19.33 -8.11
N LYS A 468 -39.05 20.58 -7.74
CA LYS A 468 -40.08 21.53 -7.32
C LYS A 468 -40.58 22.29 -8.55
N VAL A 469 -41.79 21.97 -8.98
CA VAL A 469 -42.50 22.73 -10.00
C VAL A 469 -43.35 23.77 -9.28
N SER A 470 -43.00 25.05 -9.45
CA SER A 470 -43.83 26.16 -9.00
C SER A 470 -44.64 26.66 -10.19
N ALA A 471 -45.96 26.44 -10.15
CA ALA A 471 -46.88 27.05 -11.10
C ALA A 471 -47.33 28.40 -10.54
N GLY A 472 -46.96 29.49 -11.22
CA GLY A 472 -47.43 30.83 -10.92
C GLY A 472 -48.40 31.32 -11.99
N LEU A 473 -49.11 32.42 -11.72
CA LEU A 473 -50.06 33.01 -12.67
C LEU A 473 -49.38 33.55 -13.94
N ASN A 474 -48.06 33.83 -13.89
CA ASN A 474 -47.25 34.25 -15.04
C ASN A 474 -46.60 33.08 -15.81
N GLY A 475 -46.98 31.83 -15.51
CA GLY A 475 -46.44 30.62 -16.14
C GLY A 475 -45.73 29.67 -15.17
N ILE A 476 -45.14 28.61 -15.72
CA ILE A 476 -44.39 27.60 -14.96
C ILE A 476 -42.98 28.13 -14.71
N GLU A 477 -42.67 28.52 -13.48
CA GLU A 477 -41.30 28.89 -13.08
C GLU A 477 -40.55 27.61 -12.67
N LEU A 478 -39.78 27.06 -13.61
CA LEU A 478 -38.92 25.92 -13.34
C LEU A 478 -37.58 26.42 -12.78
N ARG A 479 -37.46 26.48 -11.45
CA ARG A 479 -36.17 26.77 -10.79
C ARG A 479 -35.26 25.54 -10.87
N THR A 480 -34.50 25.43 -11.95
CA THR A 480 -33.55 24.34 -12.15
C THR A 480 -32.26 24.61 -11.38
N ARG A 481 -31.98 23.80 -10.35
CA ARG A 481 -30.61 23.66 -9.83
C ARG A 481 -29.79 22.82 -10.83
N PRO A 482 -28.44 22.86 -10.78
CA PRO A 482 -27.62 21.97 -11.60
C PRO A 482 -28.14 20.55 -11.48
N PHE A 483 -28.44 19.91 -12.61
CA PHE A 483 -29.12 18.61 -12.67
C PHE A 483 -28.41 17.54 -11.82
N GLU A 484 -27.08 17.64 -11.69
CA GLU A 484 -26.28 16.77 -10.83
C GLU A 484 -26.71 16.83 -9.36
N SER A 485 -27.06 18.02 -8.83
CA SER A 485 -27.53 18.19 -7.45
C SER A 485 -28.91 17.58 -7.21
N MET A 486 -29.75 17.51 -8.26
CA MET A 486 -31.09 16.93 -8.22
C MET A 486 -31.04 15.40 -8.35
N LEU A 487 -30.11 14.87 -9.17
CA LEU A 487 -29.90 13.43 -9.34
C LEU A 487 -29.10 12.79 -8.20
N ALA A 488 -28.11 13.51 -7.65
CA ALA A 488 -27.35 13.03 -6.50
C ALA A 488 -28.26 12.84 -5.28
N GLY A 489 -29.31 13.66 -5.17
CA GLY A 489 -30.17 13.74 -4.00
C GLY A 489 -29.39 14.24 -2.77
N GLY A 490 -30.09 14.43 -1.67
CA GLY A 490 -29.48 14.72 -0.38
C GLY A 490 -30.08 15.93 0.33
N ILE A 491 -29.28 16.49 1.23
CA ILE A 491 -29.76 17.45 2.23
C ILE A 491 -28.95 18.73 2.10
N THR A 492 -29.63 19.87 2.04
CA THR A 492 -28.96 21.17 2.14
C THR A 492 -29.15 21.72 3.53
N CYS A 493 -28.09 22.26 4.14
CA CYS A 493 -28.14 22.99 5.39
C CYS A 493 -27.65 24.43 5.20
N GLU A 494 -28.28 25.37 5.88
CA GLU A 494 -27.94 26.79 5.86
C GLU A 494 -28.01 27.37 7.27
N THR A 495 -27.07 28.27 7.58
CA THR A 495 -26.95 28.90 8.90
C THR A 495 -27.44 30.34 8.78
N GLY A 496 -28.65 30.61 9.29
CA GLY A 496 -29.23 31.96 9.22
C GLY A 496 -28.63 32.97 10.21
N ASN A 497 -27.97 32.51 11.27
CA ASN A 497 -27.30 33.38 12.25
C ASN A 497 -25.96 32.75 12.66
N GLU A 498 -24.87 33.35 12.18
CA GLU A 498 -23.50 32.85 12.40
C GLU A 498 -23.02 33.00 13.84
N ASN A 499 -23.66 33.87 14.63
CA ASN A 499 -23.32 34.15 16.03
C ASN A 499 -23.83 33.08 17.00
N LEU A 500 -24.64 32.13 16.52
CA LEU A 500 -25.10 31.02 17.35
C LEU A 500 -23.96 30.04 17.66
N PRO A 501 -23.99 29.33 18.80
CA PRO A 501 -22.97 28.34 19.13
C PRO A 501 -22.82 27.26 18.06
N ALA A 502 -21.61 26.71 17.94
CA ALA A 502 -21.35 25.55 17.07
C ALA A 502 -22.26 24.37 17.43
N ALA A 503 -22.62 23.60 16.42
CA ALA A 503 -23.37 22.37 16.65
C ALA A 503 -22.53 21.30 17.34
N GLU A 504 -23.19 20.44 18.10
CA GLU A 504 -22.57 19.39 18.91
C GLU A 504 -22.82 17.99 18.34
N ASN A 505 -21.95 17.03 18.65
CA ASN A 505 -22.14 15.65 18.25
C ASN A 505 -23.44 15.08 18.83
N GLY A 506 -24.21 14.40 17.99
CA GLY A 506 -25.51 13.84 18.33
C GLY A 506 -26.66 14.85 18.29
N GLN A 507 -26.41 16.12 17.94
CA GLN A 507 -27.45 17.14 17.85
C GLN A 507 -28.59 16.71 16.93
N ARG A 508 -29.82 16.86 17.42
CA ARG A 508 -31.05 16.58 16.68
C ARG A 508 -31.53 17.85 15.98
N VAL A 509 -31.80 17.77 14.67
CA VAL A 509 -32.25 18.90 13.85
C VAL A 509 -33.45 18.43 13.01
N LYS A 510 -34.50 19.27 12.90
CA LYS A 510 -35.61 18.97 11.98
C LYS A 510 -35.11 19.08 10.54
N LEU A 511 -35.43 18.08 9.72
CA LEU A 511 -35.28 18.15 8.27
C LEU A 511 -36.60 18.59 7.66
N TYR A 512 -36.60 19.78 7.04
CA TYR A 512 -37.76 20.34 6.36
C TYR A 512 -37.91 19.73 4.96
N ALA A 513 -39.13 19.70 4.43
CA ALA A 513 -39.40 19.18 3.09
C ALA A 513 -38.81 20.07 1.99
N SER A 514 -38.67 21.39 2.24
CA SER A 514 -38.10 22.33 1.27
C SER A 514 -37.45 23.55 1.95
N ARG A 515 -36.69 24.32 1.16
CA ARG A 515 -36.09 25.59 1.63
C ARG A 515 -37.16 26.57 2.11
N ASP A 516 -38.27 26.64 1.38
CA ASP A 516 -39.35 27.56 1.71
C ASP A 516 -39.91 27.19 3.08
N GLU A 517 -40.21 25.91 3.36
CA GLU A 517 -40.64 25.47 4.70
C GLU A 517 -39.57 25.76 5.78
N ALA A 518 -38.28 25.57 5.47
CA ALA A 518 -37.20 25.87 6.41
C ALA A 518 -37.13 27.36 6.74
N PHE A 519 -37.32 28.24 5.76
CA PHE A 519 -37.10 29.68 5.88
C PHE A 519 -38.35 30.53 5.72
N VAL A 520 -39.56 29.97 5.89
CA VAL A 520 -40.77 30.79 6.04
C VAL A 520 -40.55 31.72 7.24
N SER A 521 -40.19 32.96 6.93
CA SER A 521 -40.07 34.07 7.87
C SER A 521 -41.40 34.82 7.87
N GLY A 522 -41.72 35.46 8.99
CA GLY A 522 -42.97 36.18 9.14
C GLY A 522 -43.72 35.85 10.41
N LYS A 523 -44.54 36.78 10.89
CA LYS A 523 -45.36 36.63 12.10
C LYS A 523 -46.61 35.80 11.83
N VAL A 524 -46.94 34.95 12.79
CA VAL A 524 -48.17 34.12 12.76
C VAL A 524 -49.30 34.86 13.44
N PHE A 525 -50.46 34.84 12.79
CA PHE A 525 -51.72 35.26 13.38
C PHE A 525 -52.75 34.17 13.19
N PHE A 526 -53.76 34.14 14.06
CA PHE A 526 -54.81 33.14 14.02
C PHE A 526 -56.13 33.82 13.69
N LEU A 527 -56.91 33.24 12.78
CA LEU A 527 -58.31 33.60 12.60
C LEU A 527 -59.21 32.50 13.12
N THR A 528 -60.37 32.90 13.64
CA THR A 528 -61.44 31.98 14.01
C THR A 528 -62.71 32.28 13.21
N ALA A 529 -63.38 31.22 12.77
CA ALA A 529 -64.60 31.32 11.97
C ALA A 529 -65.56 30.16 12.30
N GLN A 530 -66.87 30.35 12.17
CA GLN A 530 -67.82 29.23 12.28
C GLN A 530 -67.66 28.23 11.12
N ASN A 531 -67.35 28.75 9.94
CA ASN A 531 -66.98 27.99 8.75
C ASN A 531 -66.02 28.82 7.90
N ALA A 532 -65.31 28.17 6.98
CA ALA A 532 -64.34 28.83 6.09
C ALA A 532 -64.51 28.35 4.65
N PRO A 533 -65.67 28.60 4.02
CA PRO A 533 -65.93 28.12 2.67
C PRO A 533 -64.97 28.79 1.67
N SER A 534 -64.47 27.99 0.72
CA SER A 534 -63.57 28.44 -0.36
C SER A 534 -62.17 28.89 0.06
N LEU A 535 -61.81 28.79 1.35
CA LEU A 535 -60.44 28.97 1.82
C LEU A 535 -59.70 27.64 1.81
N VAL A 536 -58.45 27.67 1.36
CA VAL A 536 -57.56 26.52 1.32
C VAL A 536 -56.20 26.89 1.88
N THR A 537 -55.46 25.91 2.41
CA THR A 537 -54.05 26.09 2.74
C THR A 537 -53.29 26.58 1.50
N GLY A 538 -52.49 27.64 1.66
CA GLY A 538 -51.79 28.33 0.58
C GLY A 538 -52.55 29.50 -0.04
N ALA A 539 -53.82 29.73 0.33
CA ALA A 539 -54.56 30.89 -0.15
C ALA A 539 -53.89 32.22 0.28
N PRO A 540 -53.92 33.25 -0.57
CA PRO A 540 -53.26 34.52 -0.29
C PRO A 540 -53.97 35.35 0.78
N VAL A 541 -53.17 36.15 1.50
CA VAL A 541 -53.63 37.17 2.45
C VAL A 541 -53.32 38.56 1.87
N TYR A 542 -54.34 39.40 1.75
CA TYR A 542 -54.26 40.71 1.11
C TYR A 542 -54.38 41.86 2.09
N TYR A 543 -53.62 42.92 1.83
CA TYR A 543 -53.80 44.25 2.42
C TYR A 543 -53.89 45.27 1.29
N HIS A 544 -54.99 46.02 1.21
CA HIS A 544 -55.28 46.95 0.10
C HIS A 544 -55.05 46.35 -1.32
N GLY A 545 -55.37 45.05 -1.47
CA GLY A 545 -55.22 44.33 -2.75
C GLY A 545 -53.81 43.82 -3.06
N VAL A 546 -52.82 44.08 -2.20
CA VAL A 546 -51.46 43.55 -2.32
C VAL A 546 -51.32 42.28 -1.48
N GLU A 547 -50.70 41.24 -2.03
CA GLU A 547 -50.46 39.98 -1.31
C GLU A 547 -49.32 40.12 -0.28
N VAL A 548 -49.69 40.11 1.00
CA VAL A 548 -48.79 40.35 2.12
C VAL A 548 -48.51 39.09 2.95
N GLY A 549 -49.24 38.00 2.71
CA GLY A 549 -49.09 36.74 3.43
C GLY A 549 -49.85 35.59 2.80
N VAL A 550 -49.90 34.46 3.50
CA VAL A 550 -50.60 33.23 3.07
C VAL A 550 -51.27 32.52 4.24
N ILE A 551 -52.29 31.72 3.96
CA ILE A 551 -52.84 30.75 4.90
C ILE A 551 -51.86 29.58 5.04
N GLU A 552 -51.22 29.47 6.20
CA GLU A 552 -50.22 28.44 6.50
C GLU A 552 -50.87 27.10 6.84
N LYS A 553 -51.98 27.12 7.59
CA LYS A 553 -52.69 25.91 8.02
C LYS A 553 -54.15 26.21 8.33
N MET A 554 -55.02 25.22 8.12
CA MET A 554 -56.42 25.25 8.57
C MET A 554 -56.75 23.97 9.34
N GLY A 555 -57.61 24.09 10.34
CA GLY A 555 -58.08 22.97 11.14
C GLY A 555 -59.29 23.36 11.98
N LEU A 556 -59.74 22.44 12.83
CA LEU A 556 -60.72 22.73 13.87
C LEU A 556 -59.98 23.22 15.12
N ASP A 557 -60.55 24.21 15.81
CA ASP A 557 -60.09 24.63 17.14
C ASP A 557 -60.39 23.53 18.19
N ASP A 558 -59.84 23.62 19.40
CA ASP A 558 -60.15 22.71 20.50
C ASP A 558 -60.84 23.47 21.65
N PRO A 559 -62.13 23.24 21.95
CA PRO A 559 -63.04 22.27 21.33
C PRO A 559 -63.41 22.62 19.87
N ALA A 560 -63.75 21.60 19.07
CA ALA A 560 -64.07 21.64 17.63
C ALA A 560 -65.35 22.41 17.26
N SER A 561 -65.51 23.60 17.82
CA SER A 561 -66.64 24.51 17.71
C SER A 561 -66.46 25.55 16.60
N GLN A 562 -65.22 25.80 16.18
CA GLN A 562 -64.85 26.79 15.16
C GLN A 562 -63.69 26.26 14.31
N VAL A 563 -63.58 26.80 13.09
CA VAL A 563 -62.40 26.63 12.25
C VAL A 563 -61.31 27.58 12.75
N LEU A 564 -60.11 27.03 12.99
CA LEU A 564 -58.91 27.78 13.28
C LEU A 564 -58.06 27.88 12.01
N ILE A 565 -57.74 29.10 11.61
CA ILE A 565 -56.97 29.41 10.40
C ILE A 565 -55.68 30.09 10.83
N GLN A 566 -54.54 29.52 10.49
CA GLN A 566 -53.24 30.08 10.78
C GLN A 566 -52.75 30.88 9.57
N LEU A 567 -52.56 32.19 9.74
CA LEU A 567 -52.00 33.08 8.74
C LEU A 567 -50.52 33.32 9.02
N ARG A 568 -49.74 33.42 7.94
CA ARG A 568 -48.35 33.87 7.98
C ARG A 568 -48.22 35.16 7.18
N ILE A 569 -47.82 36.24 7.84
CA ILE A 569 -47.56 37.55 7.20
C ILE A 569 -46.06 37.72 7.00
N LYS A 570 -45.62 38.12 5.80
CA LYS A 570 -44.20 38.26 5.47
C LYS A 570 -43.55 39.32 6.39
N PRO A 571 -42.24 39.22 6.73
CA PRO A 571 -41.58 40.12 7.67
C PRO A 571 -41.74 41.61 7.36
N SER A 572 -41.69 41.99 6.08
CA SER A 572 -41.83 43.39 5.65
C SER A 572 -43.24 43.98 5.88
N TYR A 573 -44.23 43.12 6.12
CA TYR A 573 -45.64 43.50 6.27
C TYR A 573 -46.19 43.25 7.68
N GLU A 574 -45.37 42.79 8.62
CA GLU A 574 -45.84 42.46 9.98
C GLU A 574 -46.45 43.65 10.71
N SER A 575 -45.94 44.86 10.47
CA SER A 575 -46.45 46.11 11.05
C SER A 575 -47.88 46.45 10.61
N LEU A 576 -48.35 45.89 9.49
CA LEU A 576 -49.70 46.12 8.99
C LEU A 576 -50.77 45.47 9.87
N VAL A 577 -50.42 44.39 10.58
CA VAL A 577 -51.35 43.69 11.47
C VAL A 577 -51.25 44.25 12.88
N THR A 578 -52.35 44.84 13.32
CA THR A 578 -52.51 45.45 14.65
C THR A 578 -53.60 44.74 15.42
N SER A 579 -53.69 45.00 16.72
CA SER A 579 -54.75 44.43 17.56
C SER A 579 -56.17 44.82 17.14
N ALA A 580 -56.33 45.86 16.30
CA ALA A 580 -57.63 46.33 15.81
C ALA A 580 -57.94 45.89 14.36
N SER A 581 -57.03 45.15 13.70
CA SER A 581 -57.20 44.70 12.32
C SER A 581 -58.46 43.84 12.15
N GLN A 582 -59.19 44.06 11.07
CA GLN A 582 -60.40 43.32 10.72
C GLN A 582 -60.14 42.47 9.48
N PHE A 583 -60.43 41.16 9.57
CA PHE A 583 -60.16 40.18 8.52
C PHE A 583 -61.48 39.68 7.91
N TRP A 584 -61.52 39.51 6.60
CA TRP A 584 -62.68 38.93 5.92
C TRP A 584 -62.29 37.97 4.80
N ASN A 585 -63.20 37.04 4.51
CA ASN A 585 -63.09 36.09 3.41
C ASN A 585 -63.38 36.80 2.09
N VAL A 586 -62.56 36.54 1.08
CA VAL A 586 -62.69 37.05 -0.29
C VAL A 586 -63.00 35.84 -1.16
N SER A 587 -64.26 35.63 -1.54
CA SER A 587 -64.64 34.48 -2.36
C SER A 587 -64.47 34.78 -3.86
N GLY A 588 -63.97 33.81 -4.63
CA GLY A 588 -63.63 33.96 -6.06
C GLY A 588 -64.81 34.29 -7.00
N PHE A 589 -66.06 34.22 -6.52
CA PHE A 589 -67.26 34.56 -7.29
C PHE A 589 -67.92 35.88 -6.90
N ASP A 590 -67.57 36.45 -5.74
CA ASP A 590 -68.18 37.69 -5.23
C ASP A 590 -67.28 38.92 -5.39
N ALA A 591 -66.38 38.87 -6.39
CA ALA A 591 -65.71 40.05 -6.91
C ALA A 591 -66.68 40.93 -7.73
N ARG A 592 -67.86 41.24 -7.17
CA ARG A 592 -68.60 42.46 -7.51
C ARG A 592 -68.04 43.62 -6.72
N PHE A 593 -66.73 43.84 -6.85
CA PHE A 593 -66.08 45.04 -6.35
C PHE A 593 -65.21 45.60 -7.47
N SER A 594 -65.86 46.47 -8.25
CA SER A 594 -65.20 47.58 -8.91
C SER A 594 -64.34 48.29 -7.86
N LEU A 595 -63.02 48.24 -8.00
CA LEU A 595 -62.14 49.08 -7.20
C LEU A 595 -62.26 50.54 -7.68
N TRP A 596 -63.39 51.15 -7.27
CA TRP A 596 -63.72 52.56 -7.06
C TRP A 596 -63.50 53.51 -8.27
N ASP A 597 -64.60 53.77 -8.99
CA ASP A 597 -64.80 54.75 -10.07
C ASP A 597 -63.78 54.78 -11.25
N GLY A 598 -64.28 54.36 -12.42
CA GLY A 598 -63.62 54.60 -13.73
C GLY A 598 -63.33 53.32 -14.51
N VAL A 599 -64.36 52.78 -15.15
CA VAL A 599 -64.27 51.57 -15.98
C VAL A 599 -63.30 51.75 -17.17
N LYS A 600 -62.20 50.98 -17.16
CA LYS A 600 -61.59 50.42 -18.37
C LYS A 600 -61.28 48.94 -18.13
N ILE A 601 -62.13 48.08 -18.69
CA ILE A 601 -61.94 46.64 -18.72
C ILE A 601 -60.71 46.34 -19.59
N LYS A 602 -59.58 45.99 -18.96
CA LYS A 602 -58.53 45.22 -19.61
C LYS A 602 -58.76 43.76 -19.25
N SER A 603 -59.02 42.94 -20.26
CA SER A 603 -59.38 41.53 -20.17
C SER A 603 -58.23 40.58 -19.82
N GLU A 604 -57.28 41.00 -18.96
CA GLU A 604 -56.06 40.24 -18.66
C GLU A 604 -55.94 39.83 -17.17
N SER A 605 -57.04 39.81 -16.42
CA SER A 605 -57.02 39.37 -15.02
C SER A 605 -58.29 38.60 -14.67
N LEU A 606 -58.54 37.50 -15.37
CA LEU A 606 -59.41 36.43 -14.86
C LEU A 606 -58.64 35.49 -13.90
N GLU A 607 -57.34 35.71 -13.72
CA GLU A 607 -56.37 34.81 -13.10
C GLU A 607 -56.35 34.85 -11.56
N SER A 608 -56.99 35.85 -10.94
CA SER A 608 -57.10 36.00 -9.48
C SER A 608 -58.37 35.39 -8.85
N LEU A 609 -59.26 34.80 -9.66
CA LEU A 609 -60.61 34.38 -9.23
C LEU A 609 -60.73 32.89 -8.85
N ALA A 610 -59.65 32.10 -8.90
CA ALA A 610 -59.74 30.65 -8.75
C ALA A 610 -59.69 30.15 -7.28
N PHE A 611 -59.04 30.89 -6.38
CA PHE A 611 -58.92 30.53 -4.97
C PHE A 611 -59.36 31.71 -4.12
N GLY A 612 -60.38 31.52 -3.29
CA GLY A 612 -60.73 32.52 -2.30
C GLY A 612 -59.53 32.84 -1.40
N GLY A 613 -59.49 34.05 -0.85
CA GLY A 613 -58.40 34.53 -0.02
C GLY A 613 -58.90 35.20 1.26
N VAL A 614 -57.98 35.70 2.06
CA VAL A 614 -58.30 36.55 3.21
C VAL A 614 -57.82 37.95 2.90
N ALA A 615 -58.63 38.97 3.16
CA ALA A 615 -58.18 40.35 3.14
C ALA A 615 -58.36 40.96 4.53
N PHE A 616 -57.57 41.99 4.83
CA PHE A 616 -57.73 42.74 6.05
C PHE A 616 -57.48 44.24 5.86
N ALA A 617 -58.02 45.01 6.79
CA ALA A 617 -57.79 46.44 6.92
C ALA A 617 -57.50 46.77 8.38
N THR A 618 -56.76 47.85 8.57
CA THR A 618 -56.29 48.29 9.88
C THR A 618 -56.69 49.74 10.10
N PRO A 619 -57.28 50.11 11.25
CA PRO A 619 -57.64 51.50 11.53
C PRO A 619 -56.42 52.32 11.99
N ALA A 620 -56.53 53.65 11.94
CA ALA A 620 -55.52 54.53 12.50
C ALA A 620 -55.44 54.36 14.03
N GLN A 621 -54.23 54.29 14.58
CA GLN A 621 -53.92 54.26 16.03
C GLN A 621 -54.10 52.92 16.76
N ALA A 622 -53.76 51.80 16.13
CA ALA A 622 -53.74 50.49 16.79
C ALA A 622 -52.30 49.98 17.04
N LEU A 623 -52.07 49.37 18.20
CA LEU A 623 -50.79 48.75 18.56
C LEU A 623 -50.55 47.49 17.72
N ALA A 624 -49.29 47.19 17.40
CA ALA A 624 -48.91 45.97 16.70
C ALA A 624 -49.46 44.74 17.43
N ALA A 625 -50.09 43.81 16.71
CA ALA A 625 -50.68 42.62 17.31
C ALA A 625 -49.59 41.68 17.82
N PRO A 626 -49.71 41.07 19.00
CA PRO A 626 -48.78 40.03 19.45
C PRO A 626 -48.89 38.77 18.56
N ALA A 627 -47.80 38.01 18.47
CA ALA A 627 -47.87 36.67 17.89
C ALA A 627 -48.84 35.86 18.76
N ASP A 628 -49.76 35.13 18.14
CA ASP A 628 -50.82 34.34 18.81
C ASP A 628 -52.15 35.07 19.08
N MET A 629 -52.29 36.36 18.72
CA MET A 629 -53.59 37.02 18.76
C MET A 629 -54.57 36.35 17.78
N ARG A 630 -55.78 36.07 18.26
CA ARG A 630 -56.89 35.48 17.49
C ARG A 630 -57.82 36.59 17.00
N PHE A 631 -58.13 36.59 15.72
CA PHE A 631 -59.05 37.54 15.09
C PHE A 631 -60.28 36.83 14.52
N PRO A 632 -61.48 37.42 14.58
CA PRO A 632 -62.63 36.87 13.87
C PRO A 632 -62.44 37.02 12.36
N LEU A 633 -62.72 35.96 11.60
CA LEU A 633 -62.86 36.04 10.14
C LEU A 633 -64.32 36.37 9.79
N HIS A 634 -64.53 37.51 9.17
CA HIS A 634 -65.85 37.94 8.68
C HIS A 634 -66.13 37.39 7.27
N ASN A 635 -67.40 37.26 6.90
CA ASN A 635 -67.79 36.79 5.55
C ASN A 635 -67.54 37.82 4.44
N GLY A 636 -67.36 39.10 4.79
CA GLY A 636 -67.10 40.20 3.85
C GLY A 636 -66.75 41.49 4.61
N PRO A 637 -66.28 42.54 3.91
CA PRO A 637 -65.88 43.79 4.53
C PRO A 637 -67.08 44.67 4.91
N LYS A 638 -66.94 45.50 5.95
CA LYS A 638 -67.83 46.64 6.20
C LYS A 638 -67.34 47.88 5.45
N ALA A 639 -68.26 48.76 5.05
CA ALA A 639 -67.95 49.99 4.32
C ALA A 639 -66.92 50.88 5.05
N GLU A 640 -67.00 50.94 6.39
CA GLU A 640 -66.06 51.70 7.22
C GLU A 640 -64.61 51.20 7.11
N TRP A 641 -64.38 49.89 6.97
CA TRP A 641 -63.03 49.30 6.90
C TRP A 641 -62.34 49.65 5.58
N LEU A 642 -63.11 49.75 4.51
CA LEU A 642 -62.63 50.06 3.16
C LEU A 642 -62.17 51.52 3.06
N GLY A 643 -62.65 52.39 3.94
CA GLY A 643 -62.23 53.79 4.04
C GLY A 643 -61.02 54.04 4.93
N TRP A 644 -60.47 53.01 5.59
CA TRP A 644 -59.29 53.17 6.44
C TRP A 644 -58.03 53.33 5.60
N ASN A 645 -57.25 54.39 5.89
CA ASN A 645 -55.96 54.64 5.25
C ASN A 645 -54.96 55.18 6.29
N PRO A 646 -54.48 54.33 7.22
CA PRO A 646 -53.58 54.75 8.28
C PRO A 646 -52.14 54.89 7.79
N ASP A 647 -51.36 55.79 8.40
CA ASP A 647 -49.92 55.92 8.15
C ASP A 647 -49.15 54.81 8.91
N ILE A 648 -49.09 53.61 8.32
CA ILE A 648 -48.31 52.47 8.85
C ILE A 648 -47.09 52.24 7.97
N TYR A 649 -45.91 52.33 8.57
CA TYR A 649 -44.65 52.12 7.87
C TYR A 649 -44.26 50.63 7.87
N LEU A 650 -43.82 50.15 6.70
CA LEU A 650 -43.30 48.80 6.54
C LEU A 650 -41.93 48.66 7.22
N THR A 651 -41.63 47.46 7.69
CA THR A 651 -40.31 47.11 8.24
C THR A 651 -39.37 46.70 7.11
N GLU A 652 -38.17 47.30 7.05
CA GLU A 652 -37.13 46.95 6.07
C GLU A 652 -36.52 45.56 6.30
#